data_AF-A0A949G142-F1
#
_entry.id   AF-A0A949G142-F1
#
_cell.length_a   1.000
_cell.length_b   1.000
_cell.length_c   1.000
_cell.angle_alpha   90.00
_cell.angle_beta   90.00
_cell.angle_gamma   90.00
#
_symmetry.space_group_name_H-M   'P 1'
#
loop_
_entity.id
_entity.type
_entity.pdbx_description
1 polymer ?
#
loop_
_entity_poly.entity_id
_entity_poly.type
_entity_poly.pdbx_seq_one_letter_code
_entity_poly.pdbx_strand_id
1 'polypeptide(L)'
;MRPPLNGLARKIWVMATSVALFGSGCAPRQPFYFYEDGDLSHYVGAIQKIEYPDTEQQPLDEAAGTQEPLTLSNAKFDQIWELSLEEAVRTALENGKVLRNLGGRFASFGGPRPQTGEPPVSLLTSPALTPSVYDPAIAETDPFRGVESALAAFDAQLSMTSTWQNGNRPQNVDPLFQTLIFVPVLKTNQGVTTTGVQKTTATGGQFGVSNTTQLDATNNIFRDVPSIWTTSYDFSFNQPLLQGAGVTYNRIAGPDTFNNLLGRPNFRGVLLARINADISLADFEAGVRNLVSDTEQSYWELYFAYRNLEARKVGRDSSLEAWRKVHALYVEQSQGGGADKEAQAREQYFFFRSEVEQALTDVYRCENRLRYMMGISASDGRLIRPSDEPTTARIAFDWQQSLVEALSRSAELRRQKWIIKQKELELTAAKNLLLPRLDVGGRYRFLGVGENLFGGSGYPLRTPTPFNPNAVSLEPTNAYSTLMSGQFQEWQAQAQFLMPIGFRRELSTVRNHQLQLARERARLQDEELEASHALVEAVRNVDTNFALSQTNFNRRVAAERQVEAVQAAYDAGTVALDQLLDAQRRRAEAESAYARALVDYNRSISQLHFRKGSLLEYNGVFLAEGPWPGKAYFDAHRRARQRDASLYLDYGHSRPAVFSRGAITQNFESLGADARPMQLPARDPATREEPTPAEPLPSAAGAAKDAGPELPELLPTPEAK
;
A
#
# COMPACT_ATOMS: atom_id res chain seq x y z
N MET A 1 60.23 0.03 53.74
CA MET A 1 60.63 -1.31 53.26
C MET A 1 59.40 -2.21 53.17
N ARG A 2 58.89 -2.43 51.95
CA ARG A 2 57.95 -3.51 51.58
C ARG A 2 58.56 -4.17 50.34
N PRO A 3 58.59 -5.50 50.23
CA PRO A 3 59.44 -6.17 49.25
C PRO A 3 58.95 -5.93 47.81
N PRO A 4 59.86 -5.91 46.82
CA PRO A 4 59.47 -5.81 45.43
C PRO A 4 58.71 -7.08 45.03
N LEU A 5 57.45 -6.94 44.63
CA LEU A 5 56.71 -8.03 43.99
C LEU A 5 57.48 -8.43 42.72
N ASN A 6 58.08 -9.62 42.79
CA ASN A 6 59.01 -10.24 41.85
C ASN A 6 58.66 -9.97 40.37
N GLY A 7 59.65 -9.55 39.58
CA GLY A 7 59.54 -9.48 38.11
C GLY A 7 59.13 -10.82 37.47
N LEU A 8 59.32 -11.92 38.19
CA LEU A 8 58.84 -13.26 37.86
C LEU A 8 57.30 -13.34 37.93
N ALA A 9 56.67 -12.76 38.96
CA ALA A 9 55.22 -12.72 39.08
C ALA A 9 54.57 -11.84 37.99
N ARG A 10 55.23 -10.75 37.58
CA ARG A 10 54.76 -9.86 36.50
C ARG A 10 54.94 -10.49 35.11
N LYS A 11 56.04 -11.21 34.86
CA LYS A 11 56.25 -12.02 33.65
C LYS A 11 55.28 -13.20 33.59
N ILE A 12 55.02 -13.85 34.72
CA ILE A 12 53.97 -14.88 34.83
C ILE A 12 52.60 -14.27 34.58
N TRP A 13 52.29 -13.08 35.09
CA TRP A 13 51.01 -12.42 34.84
C TRP A 13 50.84 -12.01 33.38
N VAL A 14 51.88 -11.45 32.75
CA VAL A 14 51.86 -11.11 31.33
C VAL A 14 51.76 -12.37 30.47
N MET A 15 52.57 -13.41 30.73
CA MET A 15 52.41 -14.72 30.07
C MET A 15 51.04 -15.32 30.32
N ALA A 16 50.49 -15.23 31.54
CA ALA A 16 49.16 -15.72 31.87
C ALA A 16 48.08 -14.91 31.17
N THR A 17 48.21 -13.59 31.00
CA THR A 17 47.27 -12.78 30.22
C THR A 17 47.43 -12.95 28.72
N SER A 18 48.64 -13.18 28.21
CA SER A 18 48.90 -13.50 26.80
C SER A 18 48.35 -14.88 26.47
N VAL A 19 48.58 -15.87 27.34
CA VAL A 19 47.99 -17.22 27.26
C VAL A 19 46.48 -17.16 27.49
N ALA A 20 45.97 -16.25 28.32
CA ALA A 20 44.53 -16.01 28.46
C ALA A 20 43.95 -15.28 27.25
N LEU A 21 44.70 -14.44 26.52
CA LEU A 21 44.32 -13.82 25.25
C LEU A 21 44.33 -14.84 24.10
N PHE A 22 45.29 -15.77 24.09
CA PHE A 22 45.29 -16.92 23.19
C PHE A 22 44.22 -17.96 23.58
N GLY A 23 43.92 -18.12 24.88
CA GLY A 23 42.86 -18.99 25.42
C GLY A 23 41.46 -18.36 25.40
N SER A 24 41.37 -17.05 25.18
CA SER A 24 40.14 -16.30 24.84
C SER A 24 40.13 -15.85 23.38
N GLY A 25 41.00 -16.43 22.55
CA GLY A 25 40.66 -16.61 21.15
C GLY A 25 39.33 -17.37 21.07
N CYS A 26 38.57 -17.16 19.99
CA CYS A 26 37.26 -17.76 19.76
C CYS A 26 37.31 -19.30 19.76
N ALA A 27 37.49 -19.92 20.92
CA ALA A 27 37.04 -21.26 21.18
C ALA A 27 35.52 -21.15 21.30
N PRO A 28 34.74 -21.88 20.49
CA PRO A 28 33.29 -21.89 20.62
C PRO A 28 32.96 -22.30 22.06
N ARG A 29 32.50 -21.34 22.87
CA ARG A 29 31.96 -21.65 24.19
C ARG A 29 30.69 -22.44 23.96
N GLN A 30 30.75 -23.76 24.18
CA GLN A 30 29.53 -24.54 24.36
C GLN A 30 28.88 -24.06 25.66
N PRO A 31 27.66 -23.51 25.64
CA PRO A 31 26.93 -23.17 26.86
C PRO A 31 26.80 -24.43 27.73
N PHE A 32 27.16 -24.33 29.01
CA PHE A 32 27.03 -25.43 29.96
C PHE A 32 25.58 -25.49 30.47
N TYR A 33 24.88 -26.58 30.18
CA TYR A 33 23.52 -26.82 30.65
C TYR A 33 23.53 -27.74 31.86
N PHE A 34 22.73 -27.43 32.89
CA PHE A 34 22.72 -28.17 34.16
C PHE A 34 22.23 -29.63 34.05
N TYR A 35 21.64 -30.02 32.91
CA TYR A 35 21.10 -31.35 32.62
C TYR A 35 21.31 -31.73 31.14
N GLU A 36 22.56 -31.80 30.70
CA GLU A 36 22.92 -32.24 29.35
C GLU A 36 22.96 -33.79 29.32
N ASP A 37 22.05 -34.40 28.55
CA ASP A 37 21.94 -35.85 28.33
C ASP A 37 22.87 -36.35 27.21
N GLY A 38 23.53 -35.43 26.50
CA GLY A 38 24.46 -35.73 25.41
C GLY A 38 23.77 -36.24 24.14
N ASP A 39 22.45 -36.13 24.05
CA ASP A 39 21.70 -36.63 22.91
C ASP A 39 21.69 -35.60 21.76
N LEU A 40 22.53 -35.85 20.76
CA LEU A 40 22.59 -35.06 19.53
C LEU A 40 21.43 -35.36 18.57
N SER A 41 20.53 -36.31 18.89
CA SER A 41 19.37 -36.67 18.05
C SER A 41 18.46 -35.47 17.74
N HIS A 42 18.42 -34.47 18.63
CA HIS A 42 17.69 -33.22 18.43
C HIS A 42 18.23 -32.36 17.28
N TYR A 43 19.51 -32.49 16.93
CA TYR A 43 20.17 -31.65 15.92
C TYR A 43 20.62 -32.45 14.67
N VAL A 44 20.89 -33.75 14.81
CA VAL A 44 21.27 -34.63 13.69
C VAL A 44 20.06 -34.85 12.78
N GLY A 45 20.14 -34.33 11.55
CA GLY A 45 19.06 -34.40 10.57
C GLY A 45 17.87 -33.49 10.86
N ALA A 46 17.98 -32.53 11.79
CA ALA A 46 16.92 -31.59 12.14
C ALA A 46 16.92 -30.29 11.32
N ILE A 47 18.08 -29.87 10.78
CA ILE A 47 18.24 -28.59 10.05
C ILE A 47 17.31 -28.50 8.82
N GLN A 48 16.95 -29.63 8.21
CA GLN A 48 16.07 -29.69 7.03
C GLN A 48 14.69 -30.29 7.36
N LYS A 49 14.34 -30.46 8.64
CA LYS A 49 12.98 -30.88 9.00
C LYS A 49 12.05 -29.70 8.72
N ILE A 50 10.90 -30.01 8.14
CA ILE A 50 9.84 -29.03 7.95
C ILE A 50 9.23 -28.78 9.33
N GLU A 51 9.48 -27.60 9.88
CA GLU A 51 8.90 -27.14 11.13
C GLU A 51 7.70 -26.24 10.84
N TYR A 52 6.63 -26.41 11.62
CA TYR A 52 5.51 -25.49 11.60
C TYR A 52 5.79 -24.35 12.59
N PRO A 53 5.57 -23.09 12.20
CA PRO A 53 5.79 -21.97 13.10
C PRO A 53 4.77 -22.00 14.24
N ASP A 54 5.23 -21.71 15.46
CA ASP A 54 4.37 -21.55 16.62
C ASP A 54 3.64 -20.21 16.53
N THR A 55 2.43 -20.25 15.99
CA THR A 55 1.55 -19.09 15.85
C THR A 55 0.22 -19.39 16.51
N GLU A 56 -0.25 -18.50 17.38
CA GLU A 56 -1.56 -18.59 18.04
C GLU A 56 -2.70 -18.24 17.07
N GLN A 57 -2.76 -18.93 15.94
CA GLN A 57 -3.79 -18.70 14.91
C GLN A 57 -4.58 -19.98 14.71
N GLN A 58 -5.87 -19.92 15.07
CA GLN A 58 -6.81 -20.96 14.72
C GLN A 58 -7.15 -20.86 13.22
N PRO A 59 -7.40 -21.99 12.54
CA PRO A 59 -7.92 -21.96 11.19
C PRO A 59 -9.24 -21.19 11.18
N LEU A 60 -9.49 -20.44 10.10
CA LEU A 60 -10.75 -19.70 9.93
C LEU A 60 -11.94 -20.66 10.03
N ASP A 61 -12.96 -20.30 10.81
CA ASP A 61 -14.15 -21.13 11.03
C ASP A 61 -14.81 -21.57 9.71
N GLU A 62 -14.90 -20.68 8.73
CA GLU A 62 -15.43 -20.98 7.38
C GLU A 62 -14.60 -22.06 6.65
N ALA A 63 -13.27 -22.05 6.84
CA ALA A 63 -12.39 -23.05 6.23
C ALA A 63 -12.42 -24.37 7.00
N ALA A 64 -12.47 -24.32 8.33
CA ALA A 64 -12.50 -25.51 9.18
C ALA A 64 -13.88 -26.22 9.16
N GLY A 65 -14.96 -25.45 9.03
CA GLY A 65 -16.34 -25.93 8.99
C GLY A 65 -16.88 -26.24 7.59
N THR A 66 -16.03 -26.21 6.57
CA THR A 66 -16.43 -26.56 5.20
C THR A 66 -16.96 -28.00 5.12
N GLN A 67 -18.16 -28.17 4.60
CA GLN A 67 -18.80 -29.48 4.41
C GLN A 67 -18.31 -30.17 3.12
N GLU A 68 -18.77 -31.40 2.90
CA GLU A 68 -18.46 -32.13 1.66
C GLU A 68 -18.94 -31.33 0.43
N PRO A 69 -18.13 -31.23 -0.64
CA PRO A 69 -18.49 -30.45 -1.81
C PRO A 69 -19.62 -31.11 -2.60
N LEU A 70 -20.48 -30.29 -3.21
CA LEU A 70 -21.46 -30.74 -4.18
C LEU A 70 -20.74 -31.30 -5.42
N THR A 71 -21.07 -32.53 -5.77
CA THR A 71 -20.50 -33.24 -6.93
C THR A 71 -21.61 -33.93 -7.73
N LEU A 72 -21.29 -34.45 -8.92
CA LEU A 72 -22.25 -35.23 -9.71
C LEU A 72 -22.76 -36.46 -8.95
N SER A 73 -21.92 -37.07 -8.11
CA SER A 73 -22.28 -38.21 -7.25
C SER A 73 -22.99 -37.79 -5.95
N ASN A 74 -22.71 -36.59 -5.45
CA ASN A 74 -23.27 -36.05 -4.22
C ASN A 74 -23.97 -34.70 -4.49
N ALA A 75 -25.19 -34.77 -5.01
CA ALA A 75 -26.02 -33.61 -5.33
C ALA A 75 -27.05 -33.27 -4.24
N LYS A 76 -26.81 -33.67 -2.99
CA LYS A 76 -27.71 -33.40 -1.87
C LYS A 76 -27.37 -32.05 -1.26
N PHE A 77 -28.32 -31.12 -1.31
CA PHE A 77 -28.26 -29.83 -0.65
C PHE A 77 -29.52 -29.63 0.20
N ASP A 78 -29.39 -28.90 1.30
CA ASP A 78 -30.46 -28.70 2.28
C ASP A 78 -31.46 -27.63 1.81
N GLN A 79 -30.95 -26.55 1.21
CA GLN A 79 -31.76 -25.39 0.80
C GLN A 79 -31.13 -24.64 -0.38
N ILE A 80 -31.98 -24.06 -1.24
CA ILE A 80 -31.57 -23.09 -2.27
C ILE A 80 -31.62 -21.69 -1.65
N TRP A 81 -30.51 -20.96 -1.75
CA TRP A 81 -30.39 -19.56 -1.33
C TRP A 81 -30.50 -18.65 -2.55
N GLU A 82 -31.62 -17.93 -2.67
CA GLU A 82 -31.82 -16.90 -3.68
C GLU A 82 -31.05 -15.64 -3.25
N LEU A 83 -30.04 -15.26 -4.02
CA LEU A 83 -29.08 -14.20 -3.70
C LEU A 83 -29.19 -13.05 -4.72
N SER A 84 -29.38 -11.83 -4.23
CA SER A 84 -29.33 -10.61 -5.06
C SER A 84 -27.88 -10.13 -5.28
N LEU A 85 -27.64 -9.35 -6.34
CA LEU A 85 -26.34 -8.76 -6.62
C LEU A 85 -25.89 -7.83 -5.49
N GLU A 86 -26.82 -7.03 -4.94
CA GLU A 86 -26.54 -6.13 -3.82
C GLU A 86 -26.11 -6.90 -2.57
N GLU A 87 -26.80 -7.99 -2.24
CA GLU A 87 -26.45 -8.85 -1.11
C GLU A 87 -25.09 -9.53 -1.31
N ALA A 88 -24.77 -9.94 -2.54
CA ALA A 88 -23.46 -10.52 -2.89
C ALA A 88 -22.31 -9.52 -2.69
N VAL A 89 -22.48 -8.28 -3.17
CA VAL A 89 -21.50 -7.20 -3.00
C VAL A 89 -21.35 -6.83 -1.53
N ARG A 90 -22.47 -6.70 -0.81
CA ARG A 90 -22.47 -6.40 0.62
C ARG A 90 -21.72 -7.48 1.42
N THR A 91 -22.04 -8.74 1.19
CA THR A 91 -21.39 -9.87 1.87
C THR A 91 -19.89 -9.90 1.57
N ALA A 92 -19.49 -9.64 0.32
CA ALA A 92 -18.08 -9.56 -0.06
C ALA A 92 -17.32 -8.44 0.64
N LEU A 93 -17.95 -7.27 0.84
CA LEU A 93 -17.35 -6.15 1.55
C LEU A 93 -17.29 -6.39 3.07
N GLU A 94 -18.33 -6.98 3.68
CA GLU A 94 -18.36 -7.30 5.12
C GLU A 94 -17.28 -8.33 5.50
N ASN A 95 -17.07 -9.36 4.67
CA ASN A 95 -16.07 -10.42 4.91
C ASN A 95 -14.70 -10.12 4.29
N GLY A 96 -14.56 -9.01 3.57
CA GLY A 96 -13.40 -8.67 2.73
C GLY A 96 -12.30 -7.88 3.45
N LYS A 97 -11.65 -8.46 4.47
CA LYS A 97 -10.47 -7.81 5.13
C LYS A 97 -9.26 -7.71 4.20
N VAL A 98 -9.08 -8.74 3.37
CA VAL A 98 -8.12 -8.78 2.27
C VAL A 98 -8.94 -8.71 0.98
N LEU A 99 -8.60 -7.78 0.10
CA LEU A 99 -9.37 -7.49 -1.10
C LEU A 99 -9.05 -8.55 -2.16
N ARG A 100 -9.77 -9.68 -2.07
CA ARG A 100 -9.63 -10.84 -2.95
C ARG A 100 -9.79 -10.43 -4.40
N ASN A 101 -8.99 -11.01 -5.26
CA ASN A 101 -9.01 -10.80 -6.70
C ASN A 101 -8.92 -12.17 -7.40
N LEU A 102 -9.66 -12.31 -8.49
CA LEU A 102 -9.72 -13.55 -9.28
C LEU A 102 -8.40 -13.83 -10.06
N GLY A 103 -7.45 -12.90 -10.04
CA GLY A 103 -6.14 -12.95 -10.68
C GLY A 103 -6.15 -12.34 -12.08
N GLY A 104 -4.96 -11.97 -12.59
CA GLY A 104 -4.79 -11.34 -13.91
C GLY A 104 -5.28 -12.15 -15.12
N ARG A 105 -5.64 -13.43 -14.93
CA ARG A 105 -6.25 -14.29 -15.96
C ARG A 105 -7.69 -13.89 -16.31
N PHE A 106 -8.36 -13.14 -15.44
CA PHE A 106 -9.73 -12.65 -15.66
C PHE A 106 -9.77 -11.15 -16.04
N ALA A 107 -8.63 -10.45 -15.97
CA ALA A 107 -8.52 -9.01 -16.17
C ALA A 107 -8.48 -8.58 -17.66
N SER A 108 -8.24 -9.50 -18.60
CA SER A 108 -8.35 -9.18 -20.03
C SER A 108 -9.79 -9.31 -20.50
N PHE A 109 -10.51 -8.19 -20.48
CA PHE A 109 -11.90 -8.09 -20.90
C PHE A 109 -12.14 -8.40 -22.39
N GLY A 110 -11.09 -8.45 -23.21
CA GLY A 110 -11.11 -8.87 -24.62
C GLY A 110 -10.28 -10.12 -24.93
N GLY A 111 -9.78 -10.84 -23.92
CA GLY A 111 -8.96 -12.04 -24.10
C GLY A 111 -9.78 -13.34 -24.10
N PRO A 112 -9.14 -14.50 -24.38
CA PRO A 112 -9.80 -15.80 -24.37
C PRO A 112 -10.51 -16.01 -23.03
N ARG A 113 -11.76 -16.46 -23.13
CA ARG A 113 -12.69 -16.80 -22.04
C ARG A 113 -11.95 -17.41 -20.85
N PRO A 114 -12.29 -17.06 -19.61
CA PRO A 114 -11.69 -17.71 -18.46
C PRO A 114 -11.88 -19.22 -18.60
N GLN A 115 -10.79 -19.97 -18.64
CA GLN A 115 -10.83 -21.42 -18.75
C GLN A 115 -11.51 -21.94 -17.48
N THR A 116 -12.75 -22.40 -17.64
CA THR A 116 -13.57 -23.02 -16.59
C THR A 116 -12.84 -24.26 -16.07
N GLY A 117 -12.21 -24.17 -14.90
CA GLY A 117 -11.61 -25.34 -14.26
C GLY A 117 -10.58 -25.10 -13.16
N GLU A 118 -9.91 -23.94 -13.12
CA GLU A 118 -8.88 -23.66 -12.10
C GLU A 118 -9.43 -22.83 -10.93
N PRO A 119 -9.18 -23.24 -9.66
CA PRO A 119 -9.58 -22.45 -8.49
C PRO A 119 -8.75 -21.17 -8.36
N PRO A 120 -9.30 -20.10 -7.75
CA PRO A 120 -8.54 -18.89 -7.47
C PRO A 120 -7.45 -19.15 -6.43
N VAL A 121 -6.18 -18.97 -6.81
CA VAL A 121 -5.00 -19.22 -5.95
C VAL A 121 -4.14 -17.99 -5.72
N SER A 122 -4.61 -16.79 -6.08
CA SER A 122 -3.83 -15.53 -6.01
C SER A 122 -3.20 -15.29 -4.64
N LEU A 123 -3.95 -15.54 -3.56
CA LEU A 123 -3.47 -15.42 -2.17
C LEU A 123 -2.46 -16.50 -1.77
N LEU A 124 -2.57 -17.70 -2.31
CA LEU A 124 -1.62 -18.79 -2.03
C LEU A 124 -0.29 -18.59 -2.78
N THR A 125 -0.35 -17.97 -3.96
CA THR A 125 0.83 -17.75 -4.80
C THR A 125 1.54 -16.42 -4.52
N SER A 126 0.80 -15.37 -4.17
CA SER A 126 1.35 -14.01 -4.04
C SER A 126 0.56 -13.17 -3.01
N PRO A 127 0.58 -13.55 -1.72
CA PRO A 127 -0.18 -12.86 -0.68
C PRO A 127 0.22 -11.38 -0.53
N ALA A 128 1.50 -11.06 -0.68
CA ALA A 128 2.03 -9.71 -0.50
C ALA A 128 1.59 -8.68 -1.57
N LEU A 129 1.01 -9.13 -2.69
CA LEU A 129 0.51 -8.25 -3.75
C LEU A 129 -0.99 -7.94 -3.64
N THR A 130 -1.69 -8.59 -2.71
CA THR A 130 -3.13 -8.42 -2.57
C THR A 130 -3.41 -7.30 -1.56
N PRO A 131 -4.09 -6.22 -1.95
CA PRO A 131 -4.31 -5.10 -1.06
C PRO A 131 -5.25 -5.48 0.09
N SER A 132 -5.05 -4.83 1.23
CA SER A 132 -5.82 -5.05 2.45
C SER A 132 -6.39 -3.75 3.03
N VAL A 133 -7.41 -3.87 3.88
CA VAL A 133 -7.95 -2.72 4.62
C VAL A 133 -6.91 -2.10 5.57
N TYR A 134 -5.87 -2.85 5.94
CA TYR A 134 -4.82 -2.41 6.84
C TYR A 134 -3.70 -1.62 6.16
N ASP A 135 -3.55 -1.72 4.83
CA ASP A 135 -2.40 -1.14 4.13
C ASP A 135 -2.29 0.39 4.29
N PRO A 136 -3.39 1.18 4.24
CA PRO A 136 -3.30 2.61 4.52
C PRO A 136 -2.80 2.91 5.94
N ALA A 137 -3.29 2.17 6.94
CA ALA A 137 -2.88 2.34 8.33
C ALA A 137 -1.43 1.90 8.56
N ILE A 138 -0.98 0.82 7.92
CA ILE A 138 0.43 0.36 7.98
C ILE A 138 1.36 1.38 7.33
N ALA A 139 0.96 1.97 6.19
CA ALA A 139 1.74 3.00 5.52
C ALA A 139 1.85 4.29 6.35
N GLU A 140 0.78 4.68 7.05
CA GLU A 140 0.78 5.86 7.92
C GLU A 140 1.60 5.64 9.20
N THR A 141 1.55 4.43 9.77
CA THR A 141 2.22 4.04 11.02
C THR A 141 3.63 3.48 10.82
N ASP A 142 4.13 3.41 9.58
CA ASP A 142 5.48 2.90 9.27
C ASP A 142 6.54 3.67 10.09
N PRO A 143 7.35 3.00 10.93
CA PRO A 143 8.36 3.65 11.77
C PRO A 143 9.48 4.33 11.00
N PHE A 144 9.63 4.07 9.69
CA PHE A 144 10.69 4.64 8.86
C PHE A 144 10.20 5.67 7.85
N ARG A 145 8.95 5.58 7.37
CA ARG A 145 8.40 6.43 6.31
C ARG A 145 6.99 6.97 6.57
N GLY A 146 6.40 6.61 7.72
CA GLY A 146 5.08 7.04 8.13
C GLY A 146 5.04 8.52 8.51
N VAL A 147 3.82 9.05 8.63
CA VAL A 147 3.61 10.46 8.94
C VAL A 147 4.06 10.75 10.37
N GLU A 148 3.74 9.84 11.31
CA GLU A 148 4.14 9.95 12.70
C GLU A 148 5.66 9.83 12.87
N SER A 149 6.33 8.92 12.14
CA SER A 149 7.79 8.81 12.19
C SER A 149 8.49 10.07 11.68
N ALA A 150 7.96 10.66 10.61
CA ALA A 150 8.48 11.91 10.06
C ALA A 150 8.27 13.11 11.01
N LEU A 151 7.18 13.10 11.80
CA LEU A 151 6.94 14.09 12.85
C LEU A 151 7.82 13.86 14.09
N ALA A 152 8.05 12.60 14.47
CA ALA A 152 8.88 12.23 15.62
C ALA A 152 10.35 12.66 15.45
N ALA A 153 10.82 12.86 14.20
CA ALA A 153 12.11 13.46 13.93
C ALA A 153 12.26 14.90 14.48
N PHE A 154 11.14 15.55 14.84
CA PHE A 154 11.07 16.88 15.48
C PHE A 154 10.79 16.85 16.99
N ASP A 155 10.68 15.65 17.57
CA ASP A 155 10.42 15.50 19.00
C ASP A 155 11.65 15.78 19.86
N ALA A 156 11.42 16.11 21.13
CA ALA A 156 12.50 16.30 22.08
C ALA A 156 13.07 14.95 22.53
N GLN A 157 14.38 14.78 22.41
CA GLN A 157 15.09 13.58 22.82
C GLN A 157 15.79 13.82 24.17
N LEU A 158 15.46 13.01 25.17
CA LEU A 158 16.20 12.93 26.43
C LEU A 158 17.23 11.81 26.32
N SER A 159 18.50 12.13 26.53
CA SER A 159 19.60 11.17 26.57
C SER A 159 20.28 11.21 27.93
N MET A 160 20.66 10.04 28.44
CA MET A 160 21.48 9.89 29.63
C MET A 160 22.54 8.83 29.37
N THR A 161 23.81 9.21 29.53
CA THR A 161 24.95 8.30 29.43
C THR A 161 25.75 8.38 30.73
N SER A 162 26.14 7.23 31.28
CA SER A 162 27.01 7.16 32.46
C SER A 162 28.15 6.21 32.15
N THR A 163 29.38 6.69 32.29
CA THR A 163 30.60 5.91 32.04
C THR A 163 31.50 5.98 33.26
N TRP A 164 31.94 4.81 33.74
CA TRP A 164 32.84 4.69 34.88
C TRP A 164 34.11 3.97 34.45
N GLN A 165 35.26 4.54 34.76
CA GLN A 165 36.56 4.07 34.34
C GLN A 165 37.52 4.05 35.54
N ASN A 166 38.14 2.90 35.77
CA ASN A 166 39.22 2.76 36.75
C ASN A 166 40.52 2.48 36.01
N GLY A 167 41.44 3.44 36.05
CA GLY A 167 42.77 3.37 35.48
C GLY A 167 43.82 3.10 36.55
N ASN A 168 44.66 2.10 36.31
CA ASN A 168 45.81 1.80 37.14
C ASN A 168 47.02 1.58 36.23
N ARG A 169 47.81 2.63 36.03
CA ARG A 169 48.88 2.64 35.01
C ARG A 169 50.23 2.96 35.66
N PRO A 170 51.29 2.17 35.40
CA PRO A 170 52.64 2.56 35.79
C PRO A 170 53.09 3.77 34.94
N GLN A 171 53.77 4.72 35.56
CA GLN A 171 54.36 5.86 34.85
C GLN A 171 55.86 5.69 34.73
N ASN A 172 56.42 5.95 33.55
CA ASN A 172 57.87 5.93 33.32
C ASN A 172 58.47 7.27 33.77
N VAL A 173 58.74 7.39 35.07
CA VAL A 173 59.29 8.60 35.68
C VAL A 173 60.66 8.31 36.27
N ASP A 174 61.58 9.27 36.14
CA ASP A 174 62.97 9.12 36.59
C ASP A 174 63.05 8.88 38.12
N PRO A 175 63.88 7.94 38.60
CA PRO A 175 64.02 7.61 40.02
C PRO A 175 64.31 8.78 40.96
N LEU A 176 65.01 9.82 40.48
CA LEU A 176 65.29 11.02 41.28
C LEU A 176 64.01 11.82 41.59
N PHE A 177 62.98 11.68 40.77
CA PHE A 177 61.72 12.41 40.88
C PHE A 177 60.52 11.53 41.30
N GLN A 178 60.73 10.21 41.46
CA GLN A 178 59.71 9.19 41.81
C GLN A 178 59.07 9.33 43.21
N THR A 179 59.60 10.20 44.07
CA THR A 179 59.09 10.42 45.44
C THR A 179 58.91 11.90 45.80
N LEU A 180 59.40 12.80 44.94
CA LEU A 180 59.37 14.25 45.15
C LEU A 180 58.39 14.97 44.21
N ILE A 181 58.18 14.45 42.99
CA ILE A 181 57.40 15.14 41.95
C ILE A 181 56.38 14.20 41.28
N PHE A 182 56.70 12.94 41.03
CA PHE A 182 55.77 12.03 40.32
C PHE A 182 55.49 10.75 41.10
N VAL A 183 54.25 10.26 41.02
CA VAL A 183 53.87 8.96 41.59
C VAL A 183 54.23 7.83 40.60
N PRO A 184 54.91 6.76 41.04
CA PRO A 184 55.36 5.68 40.13
C PRO A 184 54.19 4.85 39.55
N VAL A 185 53.03 4.85 40.22
CA VAL A 185 51.79 4.23 39.76
C VAL A 185 50.66 5.24 39.90
N LEU A 186 50.13 5.68 38.76
CA LEU A 186 48.99 6.57 38.72
C LEU A 186 47.70 5.75 38.78
N LYS A 187 46.89 6.03 39.81
CA LYS A 187 45.54 5.49 39.97
C LYS A 187 44.56 6.61 39.66
N THR A 188 43.69 6.39 38.69
CA THR A 188 42.64 7.33 38.26
C THR A 188 41.30 6.63 38.34
N ASN A 189 40.33 7.22 39.03
CA ASN A 189 38.94 6.79 38.99
C ASN A 189 38.10 7.92 38.41
N GLN A 190 37.49 7.67 37.25
CA GLN A 190 36.75 8.65 36.49
C GLN A 190 35.31 8.17 36.33
N GLY A 191 34.36 9.03 36.68
CA GLY A 191 32.94 8.83 36.40
C GLY A 191 32.44 9.99 35.57
N VAL A 192 31.78 9.76 34.44
CA VAL A 192 31.17 10.82 33.63
C VAL A 192 29.71 10.45 33.43
N THR A 193 28.81 11.29 33.92
CA THR A 193 27.37 11.19 33.69
C THR A 193 26.93 12.40 32.89
N THR A 194 26.46 12.18 31.67
CA THR A 194 25.89 13.22 30.82
C THR A 194 24.39 12.97 30.70
N THR A 195 23.59 13.98 31.00
CA THR A 195 22.13 13.98 30.83
C THR A 195 21.76 15.17 29.98
N GLY A 196 20.85 15.03 29.02
CA GLY A 196 20.47 16.19 28.20
C GLY A 196 19.21 15.99 27.39
N VAL A 197 18.50 17.09 27.17
CA VAL A 197 17.32 17.18 26.31
C VAL A 197 17.67 18.00 25.09
N GLN A 198 17.40 17.49 23.89
CA GLN A 198 17.62 18.19 22.63
C GLN A 198 16.36 18.16 21.77
N LYS A 199 16.06 19.26 21.08
CA LYS A 199 14.92 19.38 20.17
C LYS A 199 15.30 20.05 18.86
N THR A 200 14.81 19.49 17.76
CA THR A 200 14.90 20.04 16.39
C THR A 200 13.67 20.91 16.10
N THR A 201 13.88 22.08 15.49
CA THR A 201 12.81 22.99 15.06
C THR A 201 12.42 22.74 13.61
N ALA A 202 11.24 23.22 13.20
CA ALA A 202 10.78 23.11 11.81
C ALA A 202 11.72 23.80 10.80
N THR A 203 12.52 24.79 11.23
CA THR A 203 13.52 25.46 10.39
C THR A 203 14.84 24.69 10.30
N GLY A 204 15.00 23.60 11.05
CA GLY A 204 16.19 22.74 11.04
C GLY A 204 17.19 23.06 12.15
N GLY A 205 16.89 24.08 12.97
CA GLY A 205 17.73 24.45 14.10
C GLY A 205 17.55 23.51 15.28
N GLN A 206 18.63 23.20 15.97
CA GLN A 206 18.68 22.33 17.15
C GLN A 206 18.90 23.18 18.39
N PHE A 207 18.09 22.95 19.43
CA PHE A 207 18.27 23.53 20.75
C PHE A 207 18.47 22.40 21.75
N GLY A 208 19.42 22.54 22.67
CA GLY A 208 19.71 21.53 23.66
C GLY A 208 20.07 22.12 25.01
N VAL A 209 19.72 21.37 26.06
CA VAL A 209 20.22 21.60 27.41
C VAL A 209 20.82 20.30 27.90
N SER A 210 22.09 20.30 28.30
CA SER A 210 22.75 19.12 28.86
C SER A 210 23.49 19.42 30.15
N ASN A 211 23.33 18.56 31.16
CA ASN A 211 24.14 18.51 32.36
C ASN A 211 25.19 17.40 32.21
N THR A 212 26.47 17.77 32.30
CA THR A 212 27.58 16.82 32.42
C THR A 212 28.14 16.89 33.84
N THR A 213 28.14 15.77 34.54
CA THR A 213 28.75 15.62 35.86
C THR A 213 29.90 14.63 35.77
N GLN A 214 31.11 15.09 36.05
CA GLN A 214 32.33 14.31 36.00
C GLN A 214 32.98 14.23 37.38
N LEU A 215 33.30 13.02 37.83
CA LEU A 215 34.21 12.72 38.91
C LEU A 215 35.58 12.41 38.33
N ASP A 216 36.62 13.04 38.86
CA ASP A 216 38.01 12.69 38.57
C ASP A 216 38.80 12.59 39.87
N ALA A 217 38.99 11.36 40.33
CA ALA A 217 39.77 11.04 41.52
C ALA A 217 41.13 10.46 41.15
N THR A 218 42.21 11.04 41.69
CA THR A 218 43.57 10.63 41.37
C THR A 218 44.47 10.68 42.60
N ASN A 219 45.46 9.79 42.66
CA ASN A 219 46.46 9.79 43.73
C ASN A 219 47.65 10.75 43.46
N ASN A 220 47.45 11.81 42.69
CA ASN A 220 48.51 12.76 42.37
C ASN A 220 48.77 13.70 43.55
N ILE A 221 50.01 13.73 44.04
CA ILE A 221 50.43 14.48 45.22
C ILE A 221 50.43 16.01 45.05
N PHE A 222 50.33 16.50 43.81
CA PHE A 222 50.23 17.95 43.53
C PHE A 222 48.80 18.46 43.41
N ARG A 223 47.79 17.61 43.64
CA ARG A 223 46.41 18.09 43.74
C ARG A 223 46.11 18.58 45.14
N ASP A 224 45.36 19.67 45.22
CA ASP A 224 44.82 20.21 46.47
C ASP A 224 43.85 19.22 47.12
N VAL A 225 42.96 18.60 46.32
CA VAL A 225 42.02 17.56 46.77
C VAL A 225 42.16 16.25 45.98
N PRO A 226 42.01 15.07 46.63
CA PRO A 226 42.20 13.77 45.99
C PRO A 226 41.09 13.41 44.98
N SER A 227 39.89 13.96 45.15
CA SER A 227 38.76 13.82 44.22
C SER A 227 38.18 15.17 43.86
N ILE A 228 37.86 15.37 42.58
CA ILE A 228 37.17 16.56 42.12
C ILE A 228 35.90 16.17 41.37
N TRP A 229 34.81 16.86 41.67
CA TRP A 229 33.58 16.83 40.90
C TRP A 229 33.50 18.10 40.07
N THR A 230 33.31 17.94 38.77
CA THR A 230 32.97 19.01 37.83
C THR A 230 31.57 18.79 37.33
N THR A 231 30.69 19.77 37.50
CA THR A 231 29.34 19.75 36.94
C THR A 231 29.19 20.92 35.99
N SER A 232 28.58 20.72 34.83
CA SER A 232 28.36 21.79 33.87
C SER A 232 26.98 21.69 33.24
N TYR A 233 26.25 22.80 33.23
CA TYR A 233 25.02 22.96 32.46
C TYR A 233 25.31 23.70 31.17
N ASP A 234 25.10 23.03 30.05
CA ASP A 234 25.31 23.54 28.71
C ASP A 234 23.99 23.81 28.03
N PHE A 235 23.80 25.04 27.59
CA PHE A 235 22.76 25.44 26.66
C PHE A 235 23.40 25.51 25.27
N SER A 236 22.87 24.75 24.31
CA SER A 236 23.34 24.74 22.94
C SER A 236 22.23 25.16 21.98
N PHE A 237 22.61 25.91 20.96
CA PHE A 237 21.78 26.25 19.82
C PHE A 237 22.60 26.10 18.54
N ASN A 238 22.05 25.47 17.51
CA ASN A 238 22.68 25.37 16.20
C ASN A 238 21.64 25.55 15.11
N GLN A 239 21.86 26.47 14.17
CA GLN A 239 20.92 26.81 13.11
C GLN A 239 21.62 26.75 11.75
N PRO A 240 21.19 25.86 10.84
CA PRO A 240 21.57 25.94 9.43
C PRO A 240 20.88 27.15 8.78
N LEU A 241 21.64 27.92 7.99
CA LEU A 241 21.16 29.15 7.32
C LEU A 241 20.99 29.01 5.80
N LEU A 242 21.72 28.09 5.17
CA LEU A 242 21.71 27.89 3.71
C LEU A 242 21.27 26.46 3.36
N GLN A 243 22.21 25.57 3.07
CA GLN A 243 21.91 24.14 2.85
C GLN A 243 21.22 23.55 4.09
N GLY A 244 20.06 22.92 3.89
CA GLY A 244 19.28 22.34 5.00
C GLY A 244 18.45 23.35 5.80
N ALA A 245 18.50 24.63 5.44
CA ALA A 245 17.68 25.65 6.08
C ALA A 245 16.28 25.71 5.47
N GLY A 246 15.32 26.12 6.30
CA GLY A 246 13.99 26.50 5.86
C GLY A 246 12.92 25.42 6.09
N VAL A 247 11.72 25.89 6.39
CA VAL A 247 10.56 25.05 6.71
C VAL A 247 10.18 24.15 5.52
N THR A 248 10.38 24.63 4.28
CA THR A 248 10.07 23.87 3.07
C THR A 248 10.99 22.67 2.90
N TYR A 249 12.30 22.84 3.10
CA TYR A 249 13.26 21.75 2.99
C TYR A 249 13.01 20.69 4.05
N ASN A 250 12.89 21.06 5.32
CA ASN A 250 12.72 20.08 6.40
C ASN A 250 11.38 19.35 6.34
N ARG A 251 10.32 19.98 5.82
CA ARG A 251 9.04 19.30 5.55
C ARG A 251 9.15 18.26 4.43
N ILE A 252 10.08 18.39 3.49
CA ILE A 252 10.26 17.46 2.36
C ILE A 252 11.34 16.41 2.68
N ALA A 253 12.51 16.83 3.11
CA ALA A 253 13.68 15.97 3.32
C ALA A 253 13.72 15.34 4.72
N GLY A 254 13.15 16.01 5.73
CA GLY A 254 13.34 15.69 7.14
C GLY A 254 14.55 16.45 7.74
N PRO A 255 14.72 16.40 9.08
CA PRO A 255 15.81 17.07 9.79
C PRO A 255 17.11 16.25 9.83
N ASP A 256 17.13 15.05 9.24
CA ASP A 256 18.28 14.15 9.23
C ASP A 256 19.51 14.77 8.55
N THR A 257 20.68 14.50 9.11
CA THR A 257 21.93 15.03 8.56
C THR A 257 22.22 14.43 7.18
N PHE A 258 22.67 15.26 6.24
CA PHE A 258 23.04 14.90 4.86
C PHE A 258 24.04 13.74 4.69
N ASN A 259 24.75 13.36 5.76
CA ASN A 259 25.77 12.32 5.76
C ASN A 259 25.16 10.95 6.08
N ASN A 260 24.51 10.34 5.09
CA ASN A 260 24.15 8.92 5.17
C ASN A 260 25.37 8.02 4.87
N LEU A 261 25.38 6.83 5.47
CA LEU A 261 26.40 5.77 5.38
C LEU A 261 26.89 5.41 3.96
N LEU A 262 26.15 5.80 2.92
CA LEU A 262 26.39 5.48 1.50
C LEU A 262 26.41 6.72 0.58
N GLY A 263 26.42 7.94 1.14
CA GLY A 263 26.49 9.19 0.36
C GLY A 263 25.25 9.53 -0.48
N ARG A 264 24.10 8.88 -0.23
CA ARG A 264 22.80 9.19 -0.85
C ARG A 264 21.89 9.94 0.12
N PRO A 265 21.33 11.10 -0.25
CA PRO A 265 20.32 11.77 0.57
C PRO A 265 19.07 10.88 0.63
N ASN A 266 18.55 10.64 1.84
CA ASN A 266 17.31 9.90 2.06
C ASN A 266 16.26 10.91 2.50
N PHE A 267 15.27 11.17 1.64
CA PHE A 267 14.24 12.15 1.93
C PHE A 267 13.09 11.47 2.66
N ARG A 268 12.85 11.86 3.92
CA ARG A 268 11.84 11.28 4.82
C ARG A 268 10.97 12.33 5.49
N GLY A 269 10.80 13.49 4.86
CA GLY A 269 10.01 14.56 5.43
C GLY A 269 8.51 14.27 5.45
N VAL A 270 7.81 15.02 6.29
CA VAL A 270 6.37 14.89 6.54
C VAL A 270 5.52 14.96 5.26
N LEU A 271 5.91 15.79 4.28
CA LEU A 271 5.18 15.89 3.01
C LEU A 271 5.33 14.63 2.16
N LEU A 272 6.49 13.99 2.16
CA LEU A 272 6.69 12.75 1.42
C LEU A 272 5.96 11.59 2.10
N ALA A 273 5.99 11.54 3.43
CA ALA A 273 5.21 10.56 4.21
C ALA A 273 3.71 10.70 3.93
N ARG A 274 3.19 11.94 3.89
CA ARG A 274 1.80 12.20 3.52
C ARG A 274 1.46 11.74 2.10
N ILE A 275 2.34 11.98 1.12
CA ILE A 275 2.13 11.48 -0.25
C ILE A 275 2.06 9.96 -0.26
N ASN A 276 2.91 9.27 0.51
CA ASN A 276 2.86 7.82 0.58
C ASN A 276 1.53 7.31 1.15
N ALA A 277 0.96 8.01 2.14
CA ALA A 277 -0.38 7.73 2.64
C ALA A 277 -1.48 8.04 1.59
N ASP A 278 -1.36 9.14 0.84
CA ASP A 278 -2.30 9.46 -0.24
C ASP A 278 -2.22 8.44 -1.40
N ILE A 279 -1.03 7.88 -1.67
CA ILE A 279 -0.82 6.78 -2.64
C ILE A 279 -1.49 5.50 -2.14
N SER A 280 -1.29 5.13 -0.86
CA SER A 280 -1.91 3.91 -0.31
C SER A 280 -3.44 4.01 -0.25
N LEU A 281 -4.00 5.20 -0.03
CA LEU A 281 -5.44 5.45 -0.14
C LEU A 281 -5.96 5.24 -1.58
N ALA A 282 -5.22 5.71 -2.60
CA ALA A 282 -5.59 5.49 -3.99
C ALA A 282 -5.50 4.01 -4.39
N ASP A 283 -4.48 3.29 -3.91
CA ASP A 283 -4.34 1.85 -4.11
C ASP A 283 -5.46 1.06 -3.42
N PHE A 284 -5.88 1.49 -2.22
CA PHE A 284 -7.02 0.92 -1.51
C PHE A 284 -8.34 1.12 -2.27
N GLU A 285 -8.61 2.34 -2.76
CA GLU A 285 -9.80 2.63 -3.59
C GLU A 285 -9.83 1.75 -4.84
N ALA A 286 -8.70 1.61 -5.53
CA ALA A 286 -8.57 0.72 -6.69
C ALA A 286 -8.82 -0.75 -6.31
N GLY A 287 -8.31 -1.20 -5.16
CA GLY A 287 -8.54 -2.53 -4.62
C GLY A 287 -10.03 -2.82 -4.37
N VAL A 288 -10.74 -1.90 -3.70
CA VAL A 288 -12.19 -2.05 -3.42
C VAL A 288 -12.99 -2.06 -4.71
N ARG A 289 -12.68 -1.16 -5.65
CA ARG A 289 -13.30 -1.12 -6.98
C ARG A 289 -13.11 -2.45 -7.74
N ASN A 290 -11.91 -3.02 -7.70
CA ASN A 290 -11.62 -4.30 -8.34
C ASN A 290 -12.38 -5.45 -7.69
N LEU A 291 -12.46 -5.49 -6.34
CA LEU A 291 -13.25 -6.49 -5.60
C LEU A 291 -14.72 -6.45 -6.03
N VAL A 292 -15.32 -5.25 -6.06
CA VAL A 292 -16.72 -5.06 -6.48
C VAL A 292 -16.92 -5.51 -7.93
N SER A 293 -16.05 -5.09 -8.85
CA SER A 293 -16.07 -5.53 -10.26
C SER A 293 -16.00 -7.06 -10.39
N ASP A 294 -15.07 -7.69 -9.67
CA ASP A 294 -14.87 -9.13 -9.72
C ASP A 294 -16.06 -9.91 -9.12
N THR A 295 -16.67 -9.39 -8.06
CA THR A 295 -17.90 -9.97 -7.47
C THR A 295 -19.07 -9.92 -8.44
N GLU A 296 -19.29 -8.77 -9.10
CA GLU A 296 -20.36 -8.61 -10.07
C GLU A 296 -20.17 -9.51 -11.30
N GLN A 297 -18.94 -9.64 -11.79
CA GLN A 297 -18.62 -10.56 -12.89
C GLN A 297 -18.88 -12.02 -12.52
N SER A 298 -18.50 -12.43 -11.30
CA SER A 298 -18.76 -13.78 -10.80
C SER A 298 -20.26 -14.06 -10.62
N TYR A 299 -21.03 -13.06 -10.19
CA TYR A 299 -22.49 -13.16 -10.05
C TYR A 299 -23.17 -13.40 -11.40
N TRP A 300 -22.85 -12.58 -12.40
CA TRP A 300 -23.45 -12.72 -13.74
C TRP A 300 -23.01 -14.01 -14.45
N GLU A 301 -21.79 -14.49 -14.21
CA GLU A 301 -21.33 -15.78 -14.76
C GLU A 301 -22.09 -16.95 -14.13
N LEU A 302 -22.40 -16.90 -12.82
CA LEU A 302 -23.27 -17.89 -12.17
C LEU A 302 -24.68 -17.85 -12.76
N TYR A 303 -25.24 -16.66 -13.01
CA TYR A 303 -26.54 -16.51 -13.67
C TYR A 303 -26.55 -17.19 -15.06
N PHE A 304 -25.51 -16.95 -15.86
CA PHE A 304 -25.35 -17.62 -17.16
C PHE A 304 -25.27 -19.14 -17.01
N ALA A 305 -24.50 -19.66 -16.05
CA ALA A 305 -24.35 -21.11 -15.84
C ALA A 305 -25.70 -21.78 -15.57
N TYR A 306 -26.57 -21.16 -14.78
CA TYR A 306 -27.94 -21.64 -14.55
C TYR A 306 -28.78 -21.66 -15.83
N ARG A 307 -28.75 -20.58 -16.62
CA ARG A 307 -29.51 -20.50 -17.89
C ARG A 307 -29.02 -21.50 -18.93
N ASN A 308 -27.71 -21.72 -19.01
CA ASN A 308 -27.13 -22.75 -19.88
C ASN A 308 -27.58 -24.15 -19.43
N LEU A 309 -27.54 -24.44 -18.13
CA LEU A 309 -28.03 -25.71 -17.58
C LEU A 309 -29.52 -25.93 -17.88
N GLU A 310 -30.36 -24.89 -17.78
CA GLU A 310 -31.78 -24.96 -18.14
C GLU A 310 -31.97 -25.31 -19.61
N ALA A 311 -31.28 -24.62 -20.52
CA ALA A 311 -31.33 -24.90 -21.96
C ALA A 311 -30.89 -26.35 -22.31
N ARG A 312 -29.81 -26.84 -21.66
CA ARG A 312 -29.34 -28.23 -21.87
C ARG A 312 -30.32 -29.27 -21.30
N LYS A 313 -30.98 -28.98 -20.17
CA LYS A 313 -32.03 -29.86 -19.61
C LYS A 313 -33.22 -29.98 -20.56
N VAL A 314 -33.69 -28.86 -21.11
CA VAL A 314 -34.77 -28.86 -22.11
C VAL A 314 -34.37 -29.67 -23.35
N GLY A 315 -33.14 -29.52 -23.84
CA GLY A 315 -32.60 -30.32 -24.94
C GLY A 315 -32.57 -31.83 -24.63
N ARG A 316 -32.07 -32.21 -23.45
CA ARG A 316 -32.07 -33.59 -22.96
C ARG A 316 -33.49 -34.17 -22.88
N ASP A 317 -34.42 -33.44 -22.28
CA ASP A 317 -35.79 -33.92 -22.07
C ASP A 317 -36.52 -34.11 -23.41
N SER A 318 -36.33 -33.16 -24.35
CA SER A 318 -36.83 -33.28 -25.73
C SER A 318 -36.25 -34.50 -26.46
N SER A 319 -34.94 -34.75 -26.33
CA SER A 319 -34.28 -35.90 -26.96
C SER A 319 -34.71 -37.24 -26.34
N LEU A 320 -35.01 -37.26 -25.04
CA LEU A 320 -35.51 -38.44 -24.34
C LEU A 320 -36.93 -38.79 -24.77
N GLU A 321 -37.79 -37.81 -24.98
CA GLU A 321 -39.12 -38.02 -25.57
C GLU A 321 -39.03 -38.56 -26.99
N ALA A 322 -38.15 -37.99 -27.82
CA ALA A 322 -37.90 -38.49 -29.18
C ALA A 322 -37.40 -39.94 -29.17
N TRP A 323 -36.44 -40.29 -28.30
CA TRP A 323 -35.95 -41.65 -28.15
C TRP A 323 -37.05 -42.62 -27.68
N ARG A 324 -37.89 -42.23 -26.70
CA ARG A 324 -39.02 -43.07 -26.25
C ARG A 324 -40.01 -43.36 -27.37
N LYS A 325 -40.37 -42.35 -28.19
CA LYS A 325 -41.26 -42.52 -29.34
C LYS A 325 -40.67 -43.47 -30.38
N VAL A 326 -39.41 -43.28 -30.76
CA VAL A 326 -38.72 -44.12 -31.75
C VAL A 326 -38.51 -45.54 -31.24
N HIS A 327 -38.19 -45.70 -29.95
CA HIS A 327 -38.02 -47.01 -29.32
C HIS A 327 -39.33 -47.82 -29.28
N ALA A 328 -40.46 -47.16 -29.00
CA ALA A 328 -41.77 -47.81 -29.07
C ALA A 328 -42.07 -48.32 -30.49
N LEU A 329 -41.83 -47.50 -31.51
CA LEU A 329 -42.00 -47.88 -32.91
C LEU A 329 -41.05 -49.01 -33.34
N TYR A 330 -39.83 -49.05 -32.80
CA TYR A 330 -38.86 -50.12 -33.02
C TYR A 330 -39.33 -51.46 -32.46
N VAL A 331 -39.85 -51.46 -31.22
CA VAL A 331 -40.40 -52.67 -30.57
C VAL A 331 -41.65 -53.18 -31.30
N GLU A 332 -42.51 -52.28 -31.76
CA GLU A 332 -43.72 -52.62 -32.54
C GLU A 332 -43.40 -53.01 -34.00
N GLN A 333 -42.13 -52.92 -34.44
CA GLN A 333 -41.70 -53.11 -35.83
C GLN A 333 -42.50 -52.28 -36.83
N SER A 334 -42.91 -51.08 -36.41
CA SER A 334 -43.73 -50.16 -37.20
C SER A 334 -42.86 -49.27 -38.10
N GLN A 335 -43.49 -48.67 -39.11
CA GLN A 335 -42.82 -47.82 -40.08
C GLN A 335 -42.20 -46.60 -39.36
N GLY A 336 -40.87 -46.46 -39.44
CA GLY A 336 -40.13 -45.40 -38.74
C GLY A 336 -39.30 -45.88 -37.55
N GLY A 337 -39.51 -47.10 -37.06
CA GLY A 337 -38.72 -47.74 -36.00
C GLY A 337 -37.55 -48.57 -36.52
N GLY A 338 -36.69 -48.01 -37.38
CA GLY A 338 -35.48 -48.73 -37.85
C GLY A 338 -34.40 -48.79 -36.77
N ALA A 339 -33.58 -49.84 -36.75
CA ALA A 339 -32.45 -49.97 -35.81
C ALA A 339 -31.49 -48.78 -35.86
N ASP A 340 -31.27 -48.22 -37.05
CA ASP A 340 -30.47 -47.00 -37.27
C ASP A 340 -31.07 -45.77 -36.57
N LYS A 341 -32.38 -45.55 -36.71
CA LYS A 341 -33.09 -44.42 -36.10
C LYS A 341 -33.14 -44.51 -34.57
N GLU A 342 -33.29 -45.72 -34.03
CA GLU A 342 -33.23 -45.94 -32.57
C GLU A 342 -31.84 -45.60 -32.03
N ALA A 343 -30.78 -46.08 -32.70
CA ALA A 343 -29.40 -45.79 -32.32
C ALA A 343 -29.10 -44.29 -32.40
N GLN A 344 -29.57 -43.59 -33.44
CA GLN A 344 -29.39 -42.15 -33.60
C GLN A 344 -30.08 -41.36 -32.47
N ALA A 345 -31.34 -41.66 -32.17
CA ALA A 345 -32.06 -40.97 -31.09
C ALA A 345 -31.41 -41.24 -29.72
N ARG A 346 -30.90 -42.46 -29.51
CA ARG A 346 -30.20 -42.85 -28.29
C ARG A 346 -28.87 -42.13 -28.13
N GLU A 347 -28.09 -42.00 -29.21
CA GLU A 347 -26.84 -41.22 -29.22
C GLU A 347 -27.10 -39.77 -28.83
N GLN A 348 -28.09 -39.12 -29.46
CA GLN A 348 -28.43 -37.72 -29.20
C GLN A 348 -28.85 -37.49 -27.73
N TYR A 349 -29.57 -38.44 -27.13
CA TYR A 349 -29.90 -38.39 -25.71
C TYR A 349 -28.65 -38.45 -24.82
N PHE A 350 -27.71 -39.35 -25.10
CA PHE A 350 -26.46 -39.43 -24.33
C PHE A 350 -25.56 -38.21 -24.56
N PHE A 351 -25.58 -37.61 -25.75
CA PHE A 351 -24.92 -36.34 -26.03
C PHE A 351 -25.46 -35.24 -25.09
N PHE A 352 -26.77 -34.99 -25.08
CA PHE A 352 -27.35 -33.97 -24.21
C PHE A 352 -27.21 -34.31 -22.72
N ARG A 353 -27.25 -35.59 -22.35
CA ARG A 353 -26.99 -36.00 -20.97
C ARG A 353 -25.57 -35.59 -20.54
N SER A 354 -24.58 -35.82 -21.39
CA SER A 354 -23.20 -35.41 -21.12
C SER A 354 -23.07 -33.88 -20.98
N GLU A 355 -23.78 -33.11 -21.81
CA GLU A 355 -23.80 -31.65 -21.70
C GLU A 355 -24.51 -31.15 -20.44
N VAL A 356 -25.57 -31.81 -19.98
CA VAL A 356 -26.24 -31.46 -18.71
C VAL A 356 -25.31 -31.73 -17.52
N GLU A 357 -24.59 -32.86 -17.52
CA GLU A 357 -23.62 -33.19 -16.47
C GLU A 357 -22.44 -32.19 -16.45
N GLN A 358 -21.97 -31.75 -17.62
CA GLN A 358 -20.97 -30.69 -17.73
C GLN A 358 -21.51 -29.34 -17.25
N ALA A 359 -22.69 -28.92 -17.71
CA ALA A 359 -23.31 -27.66 -17.32
C ALA A 359 -23.58 -27.59 -15.81
N LEU A 360 -23.98 -28.70 -15.19
CA LEU A 360 -24.14 -28.79 -13.74
C LEU A 360 -22.81 -28.62 -12.99
N THR A 361 -21.74 -29.21 -13.50
CA THR A 361 -20.40 -29.01 -12.93
C THR A 361 -19.96 -27.54 -13.05
N ASP A 362 -20.31 -26.88 -14.15
CA ASP A 362 -20.01 -25.46 -14.34
C ASP A 362 -20.81 -24.56 -13.39
N VAL A 363 -22.04 -24.91 -13.01
CA VAL A 363 -22.78 -24.21 -11.93
C VAL A 363 -21.99 -24.28 -10.62
N TYR A 364 -21.58 -25.48 -10.19
CA TYR A 364 -20.82 -25.64 -8.94
C TYR A 364 -19.48 -24.89 -8.97
N ARG A 365 -18.80 -24.83 -10.12
CA ARG A 365 -17.57 -24.06 -10.29
C ARG A 365 -17.80 -22.55 -10.18
N CYS A 366 -18.83 -22.03 -10.85
CA CYS A 366 -19.16 -20.61 -10.80
C CYS A 366 -19.63 -20.19 -9.40
N GLU A 367 -20.38 -21.07 -8.73
CA GLU A 367 -20.81 -20.88 -7.35
C GLU A 367 -19.60 -20.81 -6.41
N ASN A 368 -18.69 -21.79 -6.46
CA ASN A 368 -17.49 -21.79 -5.62
C ASN A 368 -16.64 -20.52 -5.84
N ARG A 369 -16.56 -20.04 -7.09
CA ARG A 369 -15.91 -18.77 -7.40
C ARG A 369 -16.61 -17.58 -6.74
N LEU A 370 -17.94 -17.51 -6.77
CA LEU A 370 -18.70 -16.46 -6.10
C LEU A 370 -18.55 -16.54 -4.57
N ARG A 371 -18.60 -17.73 -3.99
CA ARG A 371 -18.35 -17.98 -2.56
C ARG A 371 -16.98 -17.48 -2.12
N TYR A 372 -15.95 -17.76 -2.90
CA TYR A 372 -14.60 -17.26 -2.66
C TYR A 372 -14.57 -15.72 -2.62
N MET A 373 -15.25 -15.05 -3.55
CA MET A 373 -15.32 -13.59 -3.58
C MET A 373 -16.09 -13.01 -2.38
N MET A 374 -17.19 -13.65 -1.98
CA MET A 374 -17.96 -13.30 -0.79
C MET A 374 -17.25 -13.65 0.53
N GLY A 375 -16.16 -14.42 0.47
CA GLY A 375 -15.38 -14.82 1.64
C GLY A 375 -16.09 -15.80 2.56
N ILE A 376 -17.04 -16.59 2.04
CA ILE A 376 -17.76 -17.63 2.79
C ILE A 376 -17.18 -19.02 2.50
N SER A 377 -17.55 -20.02 3.31
CA SER A 377 -17.14 -21.42 3.13
C SER A 377 -17.43 -21.95 1.72
N ALA A 378 -16.54 -22.84 1.24
CA ALA A 378 -16.66 -23.42 -0.09
C ALA A 378 -17.91 -24.31 -0.25
N SER A 379 -18.34 -24.95 0.84
CA SER A 379 -19.57 -25.74 0.92
C SER A 379 -20.16 -25.64 2.34
N ASP A 380 -21.41 -25.24 2.43
CA ASP A 380 -22.20 -25.03 3.66
C ASP A 380 -23.54 -25.80 3.63
N GLY A 381 -23.73 -26.68 2.63
CA GLY A 381 -24.97 -27.43 2.40
C GLY A 381 -26.06 -26.67 1.66
N ARG A 382 -25.90 -25.37 1.40
CA ARG A 382 -26.83 -24.56 0.60
C ARG A 382 -26.37 -24.48 -0.86
N LEU A 383 -27.28 -24.16 -1.78
CA LEU A 383 -26.97 -23.90 -3.19
C LEU A 383 -27.36 -22.46 -3.55
N ILE A 384 -26.42 -21.66 -4.03
CA ILE A 384 -26.67 -20.25 -4.39
C ILE A 384 -27.33 -20.14 -5.76
N ARG A 385 -28.47 -19.46 -5.83
CA ARG A 385 -29.14 -19.09 -7.09
C ARG A 385 -29.24 -17.56 -7.20
N PRO A 386 -28.78 -16.96 -8.31
CA PRO A 386 -29.00 -15.53 -8.57
C PRO A 386 -30.49 -15.20 -8.73
N SER A 387 -30.99 -14.23 -7.95
CA SER A 387 -32.39 -13.78 -8.01
C SER A 387 -32.64 -12.66 -9.02
N ASP A 388 -31.61 -11.88 -9.37
CA ASP A 388 -31.79 -10.64 -10.15
C ASP A 388 -31.78 -10.92 -11.64
N GLU A 389 -32.62 -10.22 -12.39
CA GLU A 389 -32.70 -10.35 -13.84
C GLU A 389 -31.82 -9.32 -14.57
N PRO A 390 -31.09 -9.73 -15.61
CA PRO A 390 -30.26 -8.83 -16.41
C PRO A 390 -31.12 -7.80 -17.17
N THR A 391 -30.59 -6.59 -17.32
CA THR A 391 -31.26 -5.54 -18.10
C THR A 391 -31.25 -5.87 -19.59
N THR A 392 -32.38 -5.61 -20.26
CA THR A 392 -32.55 -5.76 -21.72
C THR A 392 -32.67 -4.41 -22.44
N ALA A 393 -32.81 -3.32 -21.67
CA ALA A 393 -32.95 -1.98 -22.19
C ALA A 393 -31.64 -1.48 -22.83
N ARG A 394 -31.76 -0.71 -23.91
CA ARG A 394 -30.61 -0.09 -24.56
C ARG A 394 -30.14 1.13 -23.77
N ILE A 395 -28.96 1.02 -23.19
CA ILE A 395 -28.26 2.11 -22.52
C ILE A 395 -27.21 2.70 -23.46
N ALA A 396 -27.17 4.04 -23.57
CA ALA A 396 -26.12 4.77 -24.25
C ALA A 396 -25.45 5.78 -23.32
N PHE A 397 -24.14 5.94 -23.50
CA PHE A 397 -23.31 6.87 -22.75
C PHE A 397 -22.78 7.96 -23.68
N ASP A 398 -22.70 9.19 -23.18
CA ASP A 398 -22.00 10.26 -23.90
C ASP A 398 -20.48 10.05 -23.82
N TRP A 399 -19.83 10.01 -24.99
CA TRP A 399 -18.40 9.72 -25.10
C TRP A 399 -17.56 10.79 -24.42
N GLN A 400 -17.83 12.07 -24.70
CA GLN A 400 -17.04 13.19 -24.22
C GLN A 400 -17.10 13.29 -22.69
N GLN A 401 -18.29 13.19 -22.10
CA GLN A 401 -18.44 13.19 -20.65
C GLN A 401 -17.77 11.97 -20.00
N SER A 402 -17.97 10.77 -20.57
CA SER A 402 -17.35 9.54 -20.06
C SER A 402 -15.81 9.62 -20.05
N LEU A 403 -15.21 10.25 -21.07
CA LEU A 403 -13.77 10.44 -21.16
C LEU A 403 -13.24 11.41 -20.09
N VAL A 404 -13.91 12.56 -19.90
CA VAL A 404 -13.53 13.54 -18.87
C VAL A 404 -13.64 12.93 -17.49
N GLU A 405 -14.68 12.13 -17.25
CA GLU A 405 -14.85 11.40 -15.99
C GLU A 405 -13.76 10.34 -15.79
N ALA A 406 -13.45 9.53 -16.79
CA ALA A 406 -12.38 8.54 -16.70
C ALA A 406 -11.02 9.18 -16.32
N LEU A 407 -10.66 10.30 -16.97
CA LEU A 407 -9.40 11.00 -16.73
C LEU A 407 -9.34 11.74 -15.37
N SER A 408 -10.49 12.11 -14.82
CA SER A 408 -10.58 12.85 -13.55
C SER A 408 -10.79 11.94 -12.33
N ARG A 409 -11.59 10.88 -12.47
CA ARG A 409 -11.97 9.96 -11.40
C ARG A 409 -10.97 8.81 -11.21
N SER A 410 -10.28 8.35 -12.26
CA SER A 410 -9.38 7.19 -12.19
C SER A 410 -8.41 7.28 -11.01
N ALA A 411 -8.45 6.24 -10.15
CA ALA A 411 -7.58 6.10 -9.00
C ALA A 411 -6.12 5.88 -9.43
N GLU A 412 -5.89 5.19 -10.54
CA GLU A 412 -4.57 4.93 -11.11
C GLU A 412 -3.88 6.21 -11.55
N LEU A 413 -4.58 7.05 -12.32
CA LEU A 413 -4.05 8.35 -12.75
C LEU A 413 -3.82 9.28 -11.55
N ARG A 414 -4.69 9.22 -10.54
CA ARG A 414 -4.53 9.98 -9.29
C ARG A 414 -3.28 9.56 -8.53
N ARG A 415 -3.04 8.26 -8.40
CA ARG A 415 -1.83 7.68 -7.82
C ARG A 415 -0.58 8.13 -8.58
N GLN A 416 -0.58 8.08 -9.91
CA GLN A 416 0.56 8.53 -10.70
C GLN A 416 0.82 10.05 -10.57
N LYS A 417 -0.24 10.86 -10.48
CA LYS A 417 -0.13 12.30 -10.17
C LYS A 417 0.51 12.55 -8.80
N TRP A 418 0.20 11.74 -7.79
CA TRP A 418 0.88 11.79 -6.48
C TRP A 418 2.36 11.41 -6.57
N ILE A 419 2.71 10.38 -7.36
CA ILE A 419 4.10 9.99 -7.62
C ILE A 419 4.88 11.12 -8.31
N ILE A 420 4.29 11.78 -9.31
CA ILE A 420 4.89 12.97 -9.94
C ILE A 420 5.13 14.05 -8.88
N LYS A 421 4.14 14.31 -8.01
CA LYS A 421 4.29 15.31 -6.95
C LYS A 421 5.41 14.97 -5.98
N GLN A 422 5.56 13.70 -5.61
CA GLN A 422 6.70 13.21 -4.82
C GLN A 422 8.02 13.54 -5.53
N LYS A 423 8.15 13.24 -6.83
CA LYS A 423 9.37 13.54 -7.60
C LYS A 423 9.66 15.03 -7.76
N GLU A 424 8.63 15.88 -7.87
CA GLU A 424 8.80 17.34 -7.85
C GLU A 424 9.36 17.85 -6.52
N LEU A 425 8.88 17.31 -5.40
CA LEU A 425 9.37 17.67 -4.08
C LEU A 425 10.80 17.15 -3.85
N GLU A 426 11.09 15.90 -4.22
CA GLU A 426 12.45 15.34 -4.18
C GLU A 426 13.44 16.17 -5.01
N LEU A 427 13.04 16.61 -6.21
CA LEU A 427 13.85 17.51 -7.04
C LEU A 427 14.09 18.85 -6.34
N THR A 428 13.07 19.41 -5.70
CA THR A 428 13.18 20.66 -4.94
C THR A 428 14.15 20.49 -3.76
N ALA A 429 14.09 19.37 -3.03
CA ALA A 429 15.03 19.04 -1.97
C ALA A 429 16.45 18.80 -2.51
N ALA A 430 16.60 18.13 -3.65
CA ALA A 430 17.88 17.89 -4.29
C ALA A 430 18.55 19.18 -4.76
N LYS A 431 17.80 20.17 -5.27
CA LYS A 431 18.32 21.49 -5.62
C LYS A 431 18.90 22.22 -4.40
N ASN A 432 18.32 22.01 -3.21
CA ASN A 432 18.85 22.60 -1.98
C ASN A 432 20.27 22.11 -1.66
N LEU A 433 20.66 20.92 -2.14
CA LEU A 433 22.01 20.38 -1.96
C LEU A 433 23.09 21.17 -2.70
N LEU A 434 22.72 21.99 -3.69
CA LEU A 434 23.65 22.85 -4.42
C LEU A 434 24.07 24.08 -3.62
N LEU A 435 23.38 24.40 -2.53
CA LEU A 435 23.76 25.50 -1.66
C LEU A 435 24.96 25.10 -0.79
N PRO A 436 25.88 26.03 -0.49
CA PRO A 436 26.90 25.79 0.52
C PRO A 436 26.25 25.66 1.90
N ARG A 437 26.90 24.93 2.81
CA ARG A 437 26.45 24.79 4.19
C ARG A 437 26.99 25.94 5.02
N LEU A 438 26.09 26.66 5.69
CA LEU A 438 26.43 27.71 6.64
C LEU A 438 25.63 27.45 7.91
N ASP A 439 26.30 27.02 8.96
CA ASP A 439 25.69 26.72 10.25
C ASP A 439 26.17 27.73 11.29
N VAL A 440 25.25 28.29 12.07
CA VAL A 440 25.55 29.17 13.20
C VAL A 440 25.20 28.45 14.49
N GLY A 441 26.23 28.20 15.30
CA GLY A 441 26.14 27.57 16.60
C GLY A 441 26.45 28.54 17.73
N GLY A 442 25.79 28.35 18.86
CA GLY A 442 26.08 28.98 20.13
C GLY A 442 26.06 27.94 21.24
N ARG A 443 27.00 28.05 22.17
CA ARG A 443 26.98 27.29 23.43
C ARG A 443 27.19 28.25 24.58
N TYR A 444 26.39 28.10 25.62
CA TYR A 444 26.55 28.82 26.86
C TYR A 444 26.60 27.81 28.00
N ARG A 445 27.65 27.85 28.81
CA ARG A 445 27.95 26.85 29.83
C ARG A 445 28.10 27.51 31.19
N PHE A 446 27.37 27.00 32.18
CA PHE A 446 27.68 27.23 33.59
C PHE A 446 28.58 26.11 34.08
N LEU A 447 29.66 26.45 34.79
CA LEU A 447 30.61 25.47 35.30
C LEU A 447 30.65 25.52 36.83
N GLY A 448 30.62 24.34 37.43
CA GLY A 448 30.80 24.13 38.85
C GLY A 448 31.93 23.15 39.08
N VAL A 449 32.73 23.45 40.08
CA VAL A 449 33.82 22.59 40.53
C VAL A 449 33.81 22.51 42.05
N GLY A 450 34.09 21.34 42.59
CA GLY A 450 34.22 21.16 44.03
C GLY A 450 34.82 19.81 44.39
N GLU A 451 35.23 19.66 45.64
CA GLU A 451 35.70 18.38 46.18
C GLU A 451 34.56 17.37 46.31
N ASN A 452 33.37 17.85 46.70
CA ASN A 452 32.16 17.05 46.86
C ASN A 452 31.10 17.43 45.83
N LEU A 453 30.28 16.45 45.44
CA LEU A 453 29.14 16.68 44.53
C LEU A 453 28.01 17.45 45.23
N PHE A 454 27.67 17.07 46.46
CA PHE A 454 26.65 17.72 47.29
C PHE A 454 27.15 17.80 48.74
N GLY A 455 26.73 18.83 49.48
CA GLY A 455 27.18 19.08 50.85
C GLY A 455 28.58 19.72 50.92
N GLY A 456 28.81 20.62 51.87
CA GLY A 456 30.01 21.47 51.97
C GLY A 456 29.68 22.96 51.96
N SER A 457 30.68 23.82 52.24
CA SER A 457 30.49 25.28 52.22
C SER A 457 30.58 25.82 50.79
N GLY A 458 29.77 26.84 50.47
CA GLY A 458 29.38 27.17 49.09
C GLY A 458 30.39 27.88 48.20
N TYR A 459 31.62 28.13 48.68
CA TYR A 459 32.63 28.91 47.97
C TYR A 459 34.03 28.43 48.35
N PRO A 460 35.02 28.49 47.46
CA PRO A 460 36.39 28.20 47.85
C PRO A 460 36.85 29.23 48.87
N LEU A 461 37.05 28.79 50.12
CA LEU A 461 37.58 29.65 51.16
C LEU A 461 39.01 30.00 50.81
N ARG A 462 39.35 31.29 50.93
CA ARG A 462 40.75 31.72 50.90
C ARG A 462 41.41 31.17 52.15
N THR A 463 42.20 30.11 52.00
CA THR A 463 43.00 29.49 53.06
C THR A 463 44.44 29.98 52.91
N PRO A 464 44.81 31.11 53.54
CA PRO A 464 46.17 31.63 53.43
C PRO A 464 47.16 30.58 53.95
N THR A 465 48.08 30.16 53.08
CA THR A 465 49.21 29.30 53.48
C THR A 465 50.42 30.17 53.82
N PRO A 466 51.38 29.68 54.64
CA PRO A 466 52.58 30.44 55.01
C PRO A 466 53.41 30.93 53.82
N PHE A 467 53.25 30.27 52.66
CA PHE A 467 54.00 30.55 51.43
C PHE A 467 53.17 31.27 50.36
N ASN A 468 51.83 31.27 50.46
CA ASN A 468 50.95 31.99 49.55
C ASN A 468 49.69 32.52 50.27
N PRO A 469 49.63 33.82 50.59
CA PRO A 469 48.49 34.44 51.25
C PRO A 469 47.23 34.53 50.36
N ASN A 470 47.33 34.19 49.07
CA ASN A 470 46.24 34.12 48.12
C ASN A 470 45.86 32.68 47.74
N ALA A 471 46.32 31.67 48.49
CA ALA A 471 45.95 30.29 48.22
C ALA A 471 44.43 30.09 48.35
N VAL A 472 43.86 29.44 47.33
CA VAL A 472 42.45 29.10 47.21
C VAL A 472 42.39 27.58 47.29
N SER A 473 41.76 27.04 48.33
CA SER A 473 41.56 25.60 48.46
C SER A 473 40.16 25.19 48.05
N LEU A 474 40.06 23.98 47.49
CA LEU A 474 38.83 23.32 47.10
C LEU A 474 38.22 22.49 48.25
N GLU A 475 38.88 22.35 49.39
CA GLU A 475 38.36 21.62 50.56
C GLU A 475 37.74 22.59 51.59
N PRO A 476 36.46 22.45 52.02
CA PRO A 476 35.41 21.52 51.58
C PRO A 476 34.34 22.23 50.70
N THR A 477 34.61 22.35 49.41
CA THR A 477 33.70 23.01 48.44
C THR A 477 32.77 22.03 47.72
N ASN A 478 31.61 22.53 47.28
CA ASN A 478 30.58 21.77 46.59
C ASN A 478 30.41 22.22 45.13
N ALA A 479 30.46 21.27 44.18
CA ALA A 479 30.35 21.52 42.75
C ALA A 479 29.02 22.15 42.31
N TYR A 480 27.87 21.76 42.89
CA TYR A 480 26.58 22.40 42.59
C TYR A 480 26.46 23.79 43.20
N SER A 481 27.09 24.04 44.35
CA SER A 481 27.07 25.38 44.95
C SER A 481 27.88 26.39 44.13
N THR A 482 29.04 25.98 43.62
CA THR A 482 29.88 26.81 42.75
C THR A 482 29.23 27.02 41.38
N LEU A 483 28.53 26.00 40.86
CA LEU A 483 27.69 26.14 39.65
C LEU A 483 26.58 27.19 39.84
N MET A 484 25.79 27.06 40.92
CA MET A 484 24.64 27.94 41.19
C MET A 484 25.08 29.36 41.60
N SER A 485 26.32 29.54 42.05
CA SER A 485 26.91 30.86 42.28
C SER A 485 27.03 31.70 41.00
N GLY A 486 27.07 31.05 39.84
CA GLY A 486 27.18 31.69 38.54
C GLY A 486 28.49 32.44 38.30
N GLN A 487 29.53 32.25 39.11
CA GLN A 487 30.81 32.96 38.93
C GLN A 487 31.62 32.46 37.72
N PHE A 488 31.43 31.19 37.34
CA PHE A 488 32.14 30.55 36.22
C PHE A 488 31.16 30.28 35.07
N GLN A 489 31.25 31.11 34.04
CA GLN A 489 30.41 31.06 32.85
C GLN A 489 31.31 31.07 31.61
N GLU A 490 30.99 30.23 30.65
CA GLU A 490 31.67 30.19 29.35
C GLU A 490 30.63 30.38 28.25
N TRP A 491 30.98 31.11 27.21
CA TRP A 491 30.17 31.21 26.01
C TRP A 491 31.03 30.97 24.78
N GLN A 492 30.45 30.35 23.77
CA GLN A 492 31.08 30.06 22.50
C GLN A 492 30.08 30.39 21.40
N ALA A 493 30.50 31.20 20.44
CA ALA A 493 29.80 31.37 19.18
C ALA A 493 30.63 30.74 18.06
N GLN A 494 29.98 29.98 17.19
CA GLN A 494 30.62 29.29 16.07
C GLN A 494 29.84 29.59 14.79
N ALA A 495 30.54 29.91 13.71
CA ALA A 495 29.99 29.91 12.37
C ALA A 495 30.80 28.92 11.52
N GLN A 496 30.15 27.90 10.97
CA GLN A 496 30.79 26.90 10.13
C GLN A 496 30.31 27.06 8.68
N PHE A 497 31.24 27.39 7.79
CA PHE A 497 31.01 27.44 6.35
C PHE A 497 31.69 26.25 5.67
N LEU A 498 30.92 25.46 4.93
CA LEU A 498 31.42 24.32 4.16
C LEU A 498 30.87 24.37 2.73
N MET A 499 31.77 24.42 1.76
CA MET A 499 31.45 24.41 0.34
C MET A 499 32.35 23.39 -0.37
N PRO A 500 31.80 22.28 -0.89
CA PRO A 500 32.58 21.38 -1.73
C PRO A 500 32.90 22.07 -3.06
N ILE A 501 34.16 21.99 -3.49
CA ILE A 501 34.58 22.55 -4.78
C ILE A 501 34.32 21.50 -5.86
N GLY A 502 33.37 21.79 -6.76
CA GLY A 502 33.11 21.00 -7.98
C GLY A 502 31.71 20.38 -8.12
N PHE A 503 30.94 20.21 -7.03
CA PHE A 503 29.52 19.75 -7.01
C PHE A 503 29.13 18.58 -7.94
N ARG A 504 30.07 17.72 -8.37
CA ARG A 504 29.79 16.68 -9.38
C ARG A 504 28.71 15.71 -8.91
N ARG A 505 28.75 15.34 -7.63
CA ARG A 505 27.77 14.44 -7.02
C ARG A 505 26.40 15.12 -6.94
N GLU A 506 26.34 16.34 -6.43
CA GLU A 506 25.12 17.10 -6.21
C GLU A 506 24.44 17.50 -7.53
N LEU A 507 25.22 17.83 -8.56
CA LEU A 507 24.71 18.04 -9.92
C LEU A 507 24.18 16.73 -10.54
N SER A 508 24.89 15.62 -10.32
CA SER A 508 24.43 14.29 -10.76
C SER A 508 23.14 13.87 -10.05
N THR A 509 22.98 14.15 -8.75
CA THR A 509 21.73 13.86 -8.02
C THR A 509 20.57 14.70 -8.54
N VAL A 510 20.78 16.01 -8.76
CA VAL A 510 19.76 16.88 -9.37
C VAL A 510 19.37 16.38 -10.76
N ARG A 511 20.35 16.01 -11.59
CA ARG A 511 20.09 15.46 -12.92
C ARG A 511 19.31 14.14 -12.85
N ASN A 512 19.63 13.26 -11.91
CA ASN A 512 18.90 12.00 -11.71
C ASN A 512 17.44 12.28 -11.35
N HIS A 513 17.16 13.18 -10.40
CA HIS A 513 15.77 13.53 -10.04
C HIS A 513 15.02 14.24 -11.19
N GLN A 514 15.70 15.04 -12.02
CA GLN A 514 15.12 15.60 -13.23
C GLN A 514 14.70 14.50 -14.23
N LEU A 515 15.56 13.51 -14.45
CA LEU A 515 15.27 12.38 -15.34
C LEU A 515 14.14 11.50 -14.79
N GLN A 516 14.11 11.27 -13.48
CA GLN A 516 13.01 10.56 -12.82
C GLN A 516 11.68 11.32 -13.00
N LEU A 517 11.66 12.63 -12.76
CA LEU A 517 10.47 13.45 -12.98
C LEU A 517 10.01 13.43 -14.44
N ALA A 518 10.93 13.53 -15.40
CA ALA A 518 10.62 13.44 -16.82
C ALA A 518 10.02 12.06 -17.17
N ARG A 519 10.58 10.97 -16.62
CA ARG A 519 10.07 9.61 -16.80
C ARG A 519 8.66 9.45 -16.22
N GLU A 520 8.40 9.91 -15.00
CA GLU A 520 7.07 9.77 -14.39
C GLU A 520 6.00 10.61 -15.11
N ARG A 521 6.38 11.76 -15.68
CA ARG A 521 5.48 12.56 -16.54
C ARG A 521 5.18 11.88 -17.86
N ALA A 522 6.18 11.27 -18.51
CA ALA A 522 5.95 10.49 -19.72
C ALA A 522 5.03 9.28 -19.45
N ARG A 523 5.23 8.58 -18.33
CA ARG A 523 4.34 7.51 -17.88
C ARG A 523 2.90 7.97 -17.68
N LEU A 524 2.67 9.13 -17.06
CA LEU A 524 1.31 9.66 -16.92
C LEU A 524 0.66 9.92 -18.28
N GLN A 525 1.40 10.46 -19.25
CA GLN A 525 0.87 10.68 -20.61
C GLN A 525 0.48 9.37 -21.29
N ASP A 526 1.32 8.34 -21.16
CA ASP A 526 1.02 7.00 -21.70
C ASP A 526 -0.15 6.34 -20.96
N GLU A 527 -0.26 6.50 -19.63
CA GLU A 527 -1.40 6.01 -18.83
C GLU A 527 -2.72 6.72 -19.18
N GLU A 528 -2.70 8.03 -19.43
CA GLU A 528 -3.87 8.80 -19.89
C GLU A 528 -4.30 8.33 -21.28
N LEU A 529 -3.34 8.05 -22.17
CA LEU A 529 -3.61 7.48 -23.48
C LEU A 529 -4.19 6.06 -23.37
N GLU A 530 -3.62 5.20 -22.54
CA GLU A 530 -4.12 3.84 -22.28
C GLU A 530 -5.55 3.86 -21.74
N ALA A 531 -5.84 4.74 -20.77
CA ALA A 531 -7.19 4.91 -20.22
C ALA A 531 -8.20 5.30 -21.31
N SER A 532 -7.81 6.19 -22.25
CA SER A 532 -8.66 6.58 -23.38
C SER A 532 -8.95 5.39 -24.32
N HIS A 533 -7.94 4.57 -24.64
CA HIS A 533 -8.10 3.37 -25.46
C HIS A 533 -8.97 2.32 -24.77
N ALA A 534 -8.78 2.11 -23.47
CA ALA A 534 -9.57 1.19 -22.67
C ALA A 534 -11.05 1.61 -22.63
N LEU A 535 -11.33 2.91 -22.59
CA LEU A 535 -12.70 3.43 -22.63
C LEU A 535 -13.34 3.26 -24.02
N VAL A 536 -12.60 3.53 -25.11
CA VAL A 536 -13.08 3.26 -26.48
C VAL A 536 -13.51 1.81 -26.62
N GLU A 537 -12.69 0.89 -26.13
CA GLU A 537 -12.98 -0.54 -26.19
C GLU A 537 -14.21 -0.92 -25.35
N ALA A 538 -14.36 -0.34 -24.15
CA ALA A 538 -15.55 -0.56 -23.32
C ALA A 538 -16.83 -0.09 -24.02
N VAL A 539 -16.83 1.10 -24.62
CA VAL A 539 -17.99 1.64 -25.37
C VAL A 539 -18.33 0.78 -26.57
N ARG A 540 -17.33 0.33 -27.33
CA ARG A 540 -17.53 -0.59 -28.46
C ARG A 540 -18.14 -1.91 -27.99
N ASN A 541 -17.66 -2.46 -26.88
CA ASN A 541 -18.18 -3.71 -26.32
C ASN A 541 -19.64 -3.60 -25.87
N VAL A 542 -20.07 -2.45 -25.33
CA VAL A 542 -21.48 -2.21 -25.00
C VAL A 542 -22.37 -2.24 -26.25
N ASP A 543 -21.98 -1.55 -27.32
CA ASP A 543 -22.77 -1.51 -28.56
C ASP A 543 -22.77 -2.87 -29.29
N THR A 544 -21.62 -3.56 -29.36
CA THR A 544 -21.53 -4.88 -30.01
C THR A 544 -22.33 -5.93 -29.24
N ASN A 545 -22.20 -6.00 -27.91
CA ASN A 545 -22.94 -6.97 -27.10
C ASN A 545 -24.45 -6.71 -27.12
N PHE A 546 -24.88 -5.44 -27.20
CA PHE A 546 -26.29 -5.11 -27.41
C PHE A 546 -26.81 -5.65 -28.76
N ALA A 547 -26.08 -5.38 -29.84
CA ALA A 547 -26.46 -5.86 -31.17
C ALA A 547 -26.46 -7.41 -31.26
N LEU A 548 -25.50 -8.07 -30.61
CA LEU A 548 -25.44 -9.53 -30.51
C LEU A 548 -26.58 -10.11 -29.67
N SER A 549 -26.91 -9.48 -28.53
CA SER A 549 -28.04 -9.87 -27.69
C SER A 549 -29.33 -9.88 -28.51
N GLN A 550 -29.58 -8.81 -29.28
CA GLN A 550 -30.75 -8.70 -30.13
C GLN A 550 -30.75 -9.70 -31.29
N THR A 551 -29.62 -9.88 -31.96
CA THR A 551 -29.50 -10.85 -33.06
C THR A 551 -29.73 -12.28 -32.56
N ASN A 552 -29.14 -12.63 -31.42
CA ASN A 552 -29.33 -13.95 -30.81
C ASN A 552 -30.74 -14.15 -30.26
N PHE A 553 -31.40 -13.09 -29.79
CA PHE A 553 -32.82 -13.14 -29.43
C PHE A 553 -33.68 -13.53 -30.63
N ASN A 554 -33.51 -12.84 -31.76
CA ASN A 554 -34.23 -13.15 -32.99
C ASN A 554 -33.89 -14.57 -33.49
N ARG A 555 -32.63 -14.99 -33.39
CA ARG A 555 -32.19 -16.36 -33.70
C ARG A 555 -32.88 -17.41 -32.81
N ARG A 556 -33.00 -17.15 -31.50
CA ARG A 556 -33.69 -18.03 -30.55
C ARG A 556 -35.16 -18.19 -30.92
N VAL A 557 -35.85 -17.08 -31.18
CA VAL A 557 -37.27 -17.08 -31.59
C VAL A 557 -37.47 -17.82 -32.93
N ALA A 558 -36.58 -17.61 -33.90
CA ALA A 558 -36.62 -18.30 -35.18
C ALA A 558 -36.37 -19.82 -35.02
N ALA A 559 -35.39 -20.22 -34.20
CA ALA A 559 -35.09 -21.63 -33.93
C ALA A 559 -36.25 -22.32 -33.20
N GLU A 560 -36.93 -21.64 -32.28
CA GLU A 560 -38.11 -22.15 -31.59
C GLU A 560 -39.27 -22.42 -32.57
N ARG A 561 -39.60 -21.46 -33.44
CA ARG A 561 -40.61 -21.66 -34.50
C ARG A 561 -40.21 -22.76 -35.49
N GLN A 562 -38.92 -22.89 -35.79
CA GLN A 562 -38.43 -23.96 -36.65
C GLN A 562 -38.66 -25.34 -36.01
N VAL A 563 -38.38 -25.51 -34.72
CA VAL A 563 -38.66 -26.77 -34.00
C VAL A 563 -40.14 -27.08 -34.03
N GLU A 564 -41.02 -26.10 -33.78
CA GLU A 564 -42.46 -26.30 -33.83
C GLU A 564 -42.94 -26.76 -35.22
N ALA A 565 -42.46 -26.09 -36.28
CA ALA A 565 -42.81 -26.45 -37.66
C ALA A 565 -42.29 -27.83 -38.07
N VAL A 566 -41.04 -28.16 -37.72
CA VAL A 566 -40.42 -29.46 -38.04
C VAL A 566 -41.07 -30.58 -37.22
N GLN A 567 -41.43 -30.32 -35.96
CA GLN A 567 -42.16 -31.27 -35.12
C GLN A 567 -43.53 -31.61 -35.73
N ALA A 568 -44.32 -30.61 -36.14
CA ALA A 568 -45.59 -30.83 -36.81
C ALA A 568 -45.44 -31.61 -38.13
N ALA A 569 -44.39 -31.31 -38.90
CA ALA A 569 -44.09 -32.01 -40.15
C ALA A 569 -43.64 -33.47 -39.92
N TYR A 570 -42.91 -33.75 -38.83
CA TYR A 570 -42.52 -35.09 -38.42
C TYR A 570 -43.72 -35.91 -37.95
N ASP A 571 -44.61 -35.32 -37.15
CA ASP A 571 -45.83 -35.98 -36.69
C ASP A 571 -46.79 -36.30 -37.86
N ALA A 572 -46.73 -35.51 -38.95
CA ALA A 572 -47.42 -35.79 -40.22
C ALA A 572 -46.67 -36.80 -41.13
N GLY A 573 -45.50 -37.30 -40.73
CA GLY A 573 -44.69 -38.27 -41.49
C GLY A 573 -43.97 -37.70 -42.71
N THR A 574 -43.87 -36.38 -42.85
CA THR A 574 -43.30 -35.72 -44.04
C THR A 574 -41.79 -35.46 -43.93
N VAL A 575 -41.24 -35.45 -42.71
CA VAL A 575 -39.85 -35.08 -42.41
C VAL A 575 -39.11 -36.23 -41.71
N ALA A 576 -37.81 -36.36 -41.98
CA ALA A 576 -36.95 -37.35 -41.32
C ALA A 576 -36.63 -36.99 -39.86
N LEU A 577 -36.41 -38.01 -39.02
CA LEU A 577 -36.05 -37.85 -37.60
C LEU A 577 -34.80 -36.98 -37.41
N ASP A 578 -33.80 -37.15 -38.27
CA ASP A 578 -32.54 -36.39 -38.23
C ASP A 578 -32.78 -34.87 -38.26
N GLN A 579 -33.70 -34.40 -39.11
CA GLN A 579 -34.04 -32.97 -39.21
C GLN A 579 -34.70 -32.44 -37.93
N LEU A 580 -35.48 -33.28 -37.24
CA LEU A 580 -36.08 -32.93 -35.96
C LEU A 580 -35.02 -32.84 -34.85
N LEU A 581 -34.13 -33.83 -34.74
CA LEU A 581 -33.04 -33.83 -33.77
C LEU A 581 -32.09 -32.64 -33.99
N ASP A 582 -31.80 -32.32 -35.25
CA ASP A 582 -31.02 -31.14 -35.64
C ASP A 582 -31.70 -29.84 -35.24
N ALA A 583 -33.01 -29.71 -35.48
CA ALA A 583 -33.76 -28.53 -35.09
C ALA A 583 -33.73 -28.35 -33.56
N GLN A 584 -33.92 -29.44 -32.80
CA GLN A 584 -33.87 -29.42 -31.33
C GLN A 584 -32.47 -28.99 -30.81
N ARG A 585 -31.40 -29.52 -31.41
CA ARG A 585 -30.01 -29.10 -31.11
C ARG A 585 -29.78 -27.62 -31.37
N ARG A 586 -30.21 -27.12 -32.53
CA ARG A 586 -30.09 -25.70 -32.89
C ARG A 586 -30.86 -24.78 -31.95
N ARG A 587 -32.03 -25.21 -31.44
CA ARG A 587 -32.80 -24.46 -30.43
C ARG A 587 -32.04 -24.35 -29.12
N ALA A 588 -31.54 -25.47 -28.59
CA ALA A 588 -30.78 -25.47 -27.33
C ALA A 588 -29.50 -24.60 -27.43
N GLU A 589 -28.79 -24.68 -28.56
CA GLU A 589 -27.63 -23.81 -28.84
C GLU A 589 -28.02 -22.33 -28.94
N ALA A 590 -29.13 -22.01 -29.63
CA ALA A 590 -29.59 -20.62 -29.78
C ALA A 590 -30.05 -20.02 -28.44
N GLU A 591 -30.68 -20.81 -27.58
CA GLU A 591 -31.10 -20.39 -26.24
C GLU A 591 -29.89 -20.08 -25.35
N SER A 592 -28.90 -20.98 -25.31
CA SER A 592 -27.63 -20.76 -24.59
C SER A 592 -26.87 -19.54 -25.14
N ALA A 593 -26.79 -19.38 -26.46
CA ALA A 593 -26.14 -18.23 -27.10
C ALA A 593 -26.82 -16.89 -26.78
N TYR A 594 -28.16 -16.87 -26.71
CA TYR A 594 -28.91 -15.68 -26.28
C TYR A 594 -28.64 -15.33 -24.82
N ALA A 595 -28.73 -16.31 -23.92
CA ALA A 595 -28.45 -16.09 -22.50
C ALA A 595 -27.03 -15.55 -22.27
N ARG A 596 -26.05 -16.07 -23.03
CA ARG A 596 -24.66 -15.58 -22.99
C ARG A 596 -24.56 -14.13 -23.43
N ALA A 597 -25.13 -13.79 -24.58
CA ALA A 597 -25.07 -12.42 -25.13
C ALA A 597 -25.75 -11.40 -24.22
N LEU A 598 -26.84 -11.79 -23.55
CA LEU A 598 -27.53 -10.93 -22.58
C LEU A 598 -26.67 -10.66 -21.33
N VAL A 599 -26.00 -11.69 -20.81
CA VAL A 599 -25.07 -11.56 -19.68
C VAL A 599 -23.84 -10.73 -20.05
N ASP A 600 -23.25 -10.97 -21.23
CA ASP A 600 -22.09 -10.20 -21.71
C ASP A 600 -22.44 -8.72 -21.94
N TYR A 601 -23.68 -8.40 -22.32
CA TYR A 601 -24.17 -7.02 -22.36
C TYR A 601 -24.16 -6.35 -20.98
N ASN A 602 -24.74 -7.00 -19.96
CA ASN A 602 -24.76 -6.45 -18.61
C ASN A 602 -23.36 -6.30 -18.01
N ARG A 603 -22.48 -7.28 -18.24
CA ARG A 603 -21.07 -7.19 -17.86
C ARG A 603 -20.36 -6.02 -18.55
N SER A 604 -20.67 -5.74 -19.82
CA SER A 604 -20.08 -4.61 -20.54
C SER A 604 -20.51 -3.24 -19.99
N ILE A 605 -21.72 -3.13 -19.43
CA ILE A 605 -22.19 -1.91 -18.75
C ILE A 605 -21.37 -1.67 -17.47
N SER A 606 -21.26 -2.68 -16.60
CA SER A 606 -20.41 -2.60 -15.40
C SER A 606 -18.96 -2.28 -15.76
N GLN A 607 -18.45 -2.88 -16.83
CA GLN A 607 -17.10 -2.60 -17.32
C GLN A 607 -16.90 -1.16 -17.77
N LEU A 608 -17.90 -0.54 -18.39
CA LEU A 608 -17.84 0.87 -18.74
C LEU A 608 -17.79 1.74 -17.47
N HIS A 609 -18.61 1.44 -16.46
CA HIS A 609 -18.55 2.13 -15.15
C HIS A 609 -17.20 1.94 -14.44
N PHE A 610 -16.60 0.76 -14.56
CA PHE A 610 -15.26 0.47 -14.07
C PHE A 610 -14.19 1.35 -14.75
N ARG A 611 -14.21 1.45 -16.08
CA ARG A 611 -13.26 2.28 -16.86
C ARG A 611 -13.50 3.79 -16.66
N LYS A 612 -14.76 4.20 -16.51
CA LYS A 612 -15.17 5.58 -16.17
C LYS A 612 -14.75 5.97 -14.74
N GLY A 613 -14.50 5.00 -13.86
CA GLY A 613 -14.18 5.24 -12.45
C GLY A 613 -15.41 5.57 -11.59
N SER A 614 -16.61 5.19 -12.04
CA SER A 614 -17.89 5.43 -11.33
C SER A 614 -18.53 4.16 -10.75
N LEU A 615 -17.87 3.01 -10.86
CA LEU A 615 -18.43 1.72 -10.42
C LEU A 615 -18.85 1.70 -8.95
N LEU A 616 -18.06 2.32 -8.06
CA LEU A 616 -18.39 2.38 -6.63
C LEU A 616 -19.67 3.17 -6.39
N GLU A 617 -19.81 4.34 -7.05
CA GLU A 617 -21.01 5.18 -6.98
C GLU A 617 -22.23 4.47 -7.59
N TYR A 618 -22.05 3.79 -8.73
CA TYR A 618 -23.09 3.00 -9.40
C TYR A 618 -23.65 1.90 -8.48
N ASN A 619 -22.79 1.24 -7.71
CA ASN A 619 -23.18 0.19 -6.75
C ASN A 619 -23.50 0.74 -5.34
N GLY A 620 -23.57 2.06 -5.15
CA GLY A 620 -23.89 2.69 -3.85
C GLY A 620 -22.82 2.51 -2.76
N VAL A 621 -21.58 2.18 -3.15
CA VAL A 621 -20.46 1.95 -2.24
C VAL A 621 -19.68 3.24 -2.02
N PHE A 622 -19.57 3.67 -0.77
CA PHE A 622 -18.78 4.84 -0.37
C PHE A 622 -17.67 4.45 0.59
N LEU A 623 -16.49 5.07 0.41
CA LEU A 623 -15.38 4.89 1.33
C LEU A 623 -15.49 5.91 2.46
N ALA A 624 -15.39 5.43 3.68
CA ALA A 624 -15.33 6.26 4.87
C ALA A 624 -14.14 5.84 5.71
N GLU A 625 -13.66 6.80 6.50
CA GLU A 625 -12.62 6.53 7.47
C GLU A 625 -13.17 5.69 8.64
N GLY A 626 -12.39 4.71 9.09
CA GLY A 626 -12.76 3.85 10.23
C GLY A 626 -12.76 4.59 11.57
N PRO A 627 -13.25 3.96 12.65
CA PRO A 627 -13.22 4.56 13.98
C PRO A 627 -11.79 4.76 14.45
N TRP A 628 -11.47 5.98 14.88
CA TRP A 628 -10.15 6.31 15.40
C TRP A 628 -10.02 5.91 16.88
N PRO A 629 -8.79 5.67 17.39
CA PRO A 629 -8.56 5.56 18.82
C PRO A 629 -9.06 6.82 19.54
N GLY A 630 -9.63 6.68 20.74
CA GLY A 630 -10.20 7.80 21.50
C GLY A 630 -9.25 9.00 21.66
N LYS A 631 -7.95 8.73 21.86
CA LYS A 631 -6.90 9.76 21.94
C LYS A 631 -6.81 10.61 20.67
N ALA A 632 -6.97 10.02 19.50
CA ALA A 632 -6.84 10.71 18.24
C ALA A 632 -7.98 11.73 18.04
N TYR A 633 -9.20 11.44 18.52
CA TYR A 633 -10.28 12.43 18.58
C TYR A 633 -9.96 13.60 19.52
N PHE A 634 -9.37 13.34 20.69
CA PHE A 634 -8.93 14.40 21.61
C PHE A 634 -7.83 15.27 20.99
N ASP A 635 -6.85 14.66 20.31
CA ASP A 635 -5.77 15.37 19.64
C ASP A 635 -6.28 16.17 18.43
N ALA A 636 -7.21 15.61 17.66
CA ALA A 636 -7.91 16.32 16.58
C ALA A 636 -8.67 17.53 17.11
N HIS A 637 -9.44 17.37 18.20
CA HIS A 637 -10.13 18.48 18.85
C HIS A 637 -9.13 19.54 19.36
N ARG A 638 -8.00 19.12 19.95
CA ARG A 638 -6.95 20.04 20.39
C ARG A 638 -6.37 20.83 19.22
N ARG A 639 -6.05 20.16 18.10
CA ARG A 639 -5.54 20.80 16.88
C ARG A 639 -6.56 21.74 16.23
N ALA A 640 -7.84 21.36 16.21
CA ALA A 640 -8.93 22.22 15.75
C ALA A 640 -8.98 23.50 16.60
N ARG A 641 -9.00 23.39 17.93
CA ARG A 641 -8.91 24.55 18.83
C ARG A 641 -7.66 25.39 18.61
N GLN A 642 -6.50 24.76 18.40
CA GLN A 642 -5.26 25.48 18.10
C GLN A 642 -5.36 26.26 16.78
N ARG A 643 -6.00 25.69 15.76
CA ARG A 643 -6.21 26.34 14.47
C ARG A 643 -7.23 27.49 14.59
N ASP A 644 -8.32 27.29 15.31
CA ASP A 644 -9.34 28.31 15.56
C ASP A 644 -8.79 29.46 16.40
N ALA A 645 -7.89 29.16 17.34
CA ALA A 645 -7.19 30.16 18.15
C ALA A 645 -6.00 30.80 17.44
N SER A 646 -5.58 30.28 16.27
CA SER A 646 -4.46 30.83 15.52
C SER A 646 -4.90 32.04 14.70
N LEU A 647 -4.14 33.13 14.78
CA LEU A 647 -4.32 34.29 13.92
C LEU A 647 -3.81 33.96 12.51
N TYR A 648 -4.71 33.93 11.54
CA TYR A 648 -4.34 33.81 10.13
C TYR A 648 -3.70 35.12 9.66
N LEU A 649 -2.39 35.08 9.39
CA LEU A 649 -1.67 36.19 8.78
C LEU A 649 -1.51 35.89 7.29
N ASP A 650 -2.35 36.53 6.46
CA ASP A 650 -2.27 36.47 5.01
C ASP A 650 -1.14 37.39 4.50
N TYR A 651 0.01 36.79 4.21
CA TYR A 651 1.04 37.46 3.42
C TYR A 651 0.93 36.89 2.01
N GLY A 652 0.63 37.74 1.03
CA GLY A 652 0.26 37.42 -0.36
C GLY A 652 1.25 36.61 -1.22
N HIS A 653 2.13 35.82 -0.62
CA HIS A 653 2.84 34.68 -1.18
C HIS A 653 2.87 33.55 -0.14
N SER A 654 2.00 32.54 -0.29
CA SER A 654 2.11 31.32 0.52
C SER A 654 3.37 30.56 0.10
N ARG A 655 4.45 30.72 0.85
CA ARG A 655 5.60 29.79 0.83
C ARG A 655 5.47 28.89 2.06
N PRO A 656 5.24 27.58 1.90
CA PRO A 656 5.18 26.80 0.66
C PRO A 656 3.89 26.97 -0.16
N ALA A 657 4.00 26.70 -1.47
CA ALA A 657 2.85 26.66 -2.39
C ALA A 657 1.81 25.61 -1.97
N VAL A 658 0.57 25.81 -2.43
CA VAL A 658 -0.52 24.85 -2.22
C VAL A 658 -0.09 23.46 -2.71
N PHE A 659 -0.01 22.52 -1.78
CA PHE A 659 0.50 21.17 -2.02
C PHE A 659 -0.60 20.19 -2.48
N SER A 660 -1.82 20.36 -1.97
CA SER A 660 -3.01 19.57 -2.32
C SER A 660 -4.20 20.51 -2.58
N ARG A 661 -5.07 20.14 -3.53
CA ARG A 661 -6.29 20.89 -3.87
C ARG A 661 -7.50 20.51 -3.00
N GLY A 662 -7.30 19.69 -1.98
CA GLY A 662 -8.35 19.23 -1.07
C GLY A 662 -8.83 17.81 -1.40
N ALA A 663 -9.81 17.34 -0.62
CA ALA A 663 -10.45 16.05 -0.84
C ALA A 663 -11.31 16.09 -2.10
N ILE A 664 -11.30 14.99 -2.86
CA ILE A 664 -12.22 14.78 -3.97
C ILE A 664 -13.49 14.14 -3.39
N THR A 665 -14.67 14.59 -3.83
CA THR A 665 -15.93 13.96 -3.45
C THR A 665 -16.13 12.70 -4.28
N GLN A 666 -16.55 11.61 -3.65
CA GLN A 666 -16.94 10.40 -4.40
C GLN A 666 -18.27 10.56 -5.14
N ASN A 667 -19.16 11.43 -4.62
CA ASN A 667 -20.39 11.82 -5.29
C ASN A 667 -20.09 12.97 -6.27
N PHE A 668 -20.01 12.64 -7.55
CA PHE A 668 -19.81 13.62 -8.63
C PHE A 668 -21.12 14.16 -9.20
N GLU A 669 -22.27 13.53 -8.88
CA GLU A 669 -23.60 14.09 -9.18
C GLU A 669 -23.75 15.49 -8.56
N SER A 670 -23.22 15.68 -7.35
CA SER A 670 -23.20 16.98 -6.66
C SER A 670 -22.38 18.09 -7.38
N LEU A 671 -21.49 17.71 -8.30
CA LEU A 671 -20.69 18.61 -9.13
C LEU A 671 -21.29 18.87 -10.52
N GLY A 672 -22.41 18.21 -10.87
CA GLY A 672 -23.08 18.38 -12.18
C GLY A 672 -22.26 17.87 -13.37
N ALA A 673 -21.26 17.02 -13.13
CA ALA A 673 -20.31 16.52 -14.14
C ALA A 673 -20.49 15.03 -14.45
N ASP A 674 -21.69 14.49 -14.23
CA ASP A 674 -21.99 13.07 -14.41
C ASP A 674 -22.78 12.79 -15.70
N ALA A 675 -22.26 11.88 -16.52
CA ALA A 675 -22.91 11.35 -17.71
C ALA A 675 -24.01 10.37 -17.29
N ARG A 676 -25.25 10.85 -17.26
CA ARG A 676 -26.40 9.98 -17.01
C ARG A 676 -26.62 9.05 -18.19
N PRO A 677 -26.82 7.73 -17.96
CA PRO A 677 -27.21 6.82 -19.01
C PRO A 677 -28.53 7.29 -19.62
N MET A 678 -28.56 7.45 -20.95
CA MET A 678 -29.80 7.73 -21.66
C MET A 678 -30.37 6.43 -22.20
N GLN A 679 -31.60 6.11 -21.81
CA GLN A 679 -32.34 5.01 -22.41
C GLN A 679 -32.74 5.40 -23.82
N LEU A 680 -32.25 4.65 -24.80
CA LEU A 680 -32.60 4.86 -26.20
C LEU A 680 -33.81 3.99 -26.58
N PRO A 681 -34.63 4.40 -27.58
CA PRO A 681 -35.69 3.56 -28.11
C PRO A 681 -35.13 2.24 -28.65
N ALA A 682 -35.96 1.20 -28.62
CA ALA A 682 -35.61 -0.11 -29.15
C ALA A 682 -35.21 0.01 -30.64
N ARG A 683 -34.03 -0.53 -30.98
CA ARG A 683 -33.47 -0.46 -32.33
C ARG A 683 -33.72 -1.78 -33.04
N ASP A 684 -34.67 -1.91 -33.95
CA ASP A 684 -34.86 -3.17 -34.70
C ASP A 684 -33.85 -3.27 -35.87
N PRO A 685 -32.97 -4.31 -35.93
CA PRO A 685 -32.02 -4.49 -37.02
C PRO A 685 -32.68 -4.83 -38.36
N ALA A 686 -33.93 -5.30 -38.36
CA ALA A 686 -34.67 -5.64 -39.58
C ALA A 686 -35.26 -4.41 -40.29
N THR A 687 -35.52 -3.32 -39.57
CA THR A 687 -35.98 -2.03 -40.12
C THR A 687 -34.83 -1.05 -40.21
N ARG A 688 -33.78 -1.44 -40.93
CA ARG A 688 -32.71 -0.52 -41.30
C ARG A 688 -33.27 0.45 -42.34
N GLU A 689 -33.82 1.58 -41.90
CA GLU A 689 -33.86 2.75 -42.78
C GLU A 689 -32.41 3.07 -43.11
N GLU A 690 -32.05 2.98 -44.40
CA GLU A 690 -30.76 3.48 -44.87
C GLU A 690 -30.59 4.92 -44.39
N PRO A 691 -29.38 5.35 -44.00
CA PRO A 691 -29.18 6.74 -43.65
C PRO A 691 -29.61 7.58 -44.86
N THR A 692 -30.70 8.33 -44.70
CA THR A 692 -31.10 9.36 -45.64
C THR A 692 -29.86 10.20 -45.91
N PRO A 693 -29.47 10.44 -47.19
CA PRO A 693 -28.35 11.31 -47.50
C PRO A 693 -28.55 12.62 -46.72
N ALA A 694 -27.54 13.00 -45.94
CA ALA A 694 -27.57 14.17 -45.07
C ALA A 694 -28.24 15.34 -45.80
N GLU A 695 -29.28 15.92 -45.19
CA GLU A 695 -29.86 17.15 -45.69
C GLU A 695 -28.73 18.16 -45.92
N PRO A 696 -28.67 18.80 -47.10
CA PRO A 696 -27.66 19.81 -47.35
C PRO A 696 -27.85 20.92 -46.33
N LEU A 697 -26.77 21.21 -45.58
CA LEU A 697 -26.66 22.38 -44.71
C LEU A 697 -27.30 23.59 -45.40
N PRO A 698 -28.15 24.37 -44.70
CA PRO A 698 -28.81 25.50 -45.31
C PRO A 698 -27.76 26.45 -45.91
N SER A 699 -27.89 26.66 -47.21
CA SER A 699 -27.13 27.62 -48.00
C SER A 699 -27.14 28.98 -47.30
N ALA A 700 -25.96 29.47 -46.94
CA ALA A 700 -25.76 30.83 -46.48
C ALA A 700 -26.07 31.81 -47.62
N ALA A 701 -27.32 32.24 -47.71
CA ALA A 701 -27.74 33.35 -48.56
C ALA A 701 -28.62 34.29 -47.74
N GLY A 702 -27.98 35.31 -47.17
CA GLY A 702 -28.61 36.39 -46.41
C GLY A 702 -27.56 37.40 -45.98
N ALA A 703 -27.10 38.22 -46.92
CA ALA A 703 -26.04 39.20 -46.74
C ALA A 703 -26.45 40.41 -45.86
N ALA A 704 -25.52 40.77 -44.98
CA ALA A 704 -25.09 42.12 -44.57
C ALA A 704 -26.05 43.08 -43.83
N LYS A 705 -25.66 43.46 -42.60
CA LYS A 705 -24.91 44.73 -42.36
C LYS A 705 -24.40 44.89 -40.91
N ASP A 706 -23.14 45.36 -40.84
CA ASP A 706 -22.51 46.21 -39.82
C ASP A 706 -22.23 45.68 -38.39
N ALA A 707 -20.99 45.22 -38.14
CA ALA A 707 -20.00 45.89 -37.26
C ALA A 707 -18.77 44.99 -36.94
N GLY A 708 -17.58 45.53 -37.26
CA GLY A 708 -16.17 45.22 -36.90
C GLY A 708 -15.73 43.97 -36.08
N PRO A 709 -14.57 43.35 -36.40
CA PRO A 709 -14.05 42.18 -35.69
C PRO A 709 -13.17 42.58 -34.49
N GLU A 710 -13.47 42.06 -33.31
CA GLU A 710 -12.47 41.90 -32.25
C GLU A 710 -11.88 40.49 -32.35
N LEU A 711 -10.59 40.42 -32.71
CA LEU A 711 -9.78 39.20 -32.67
C LEU A 711 -9.31 38.95 -31.23
N PRO A 712 -9.47 37.75 -30.66
CA PRO A 712 -8.81 37.40 -29.41
C PRO A 712 -7.30 37.11 -29.63
N GLU A 713 -6.46 37.79 -28.86
CA GLU A 713 -5.01 37.66 -28.80
C GLU A 713 -4.54 36.21 -28.59
N LEU A 714 -3.67 35.75 -29.49
CA LEU A 714 -2.86 34.54 -29.36
C LEU A 714 -1.64 34.82 -28.48
N LEU A 715 -1.40 33.94 -27.50
CA LEU A 715 -0.21 33.93 -26.64
C LEU A 715 1.08 33.69 -27.47
N PRO A 716 2.20 34.38 -27.17
CA PRO A 716 3.45 34.25 -27.91
C PRO A 716 4.28 33.02 -27.50
N THR A 717 4.80 32.30 -28.49
CA THR A 717 5.89 31.31 -28.36
C THR A 717 7.26 32.01 -28.34
N PRO A 718 8.27 31.49 -27.61
CA PRO A 718 9.58 32.11 -27.54
C PRO A 718 10.47 31.67 -28.72
N GLU A 719 11.04 32.64 -29.44
CA GLU A 719 12.11 32.40 -30.42
C GLU A 719 13.49 32.32 -29.76
N ALA A 720 14.31 31.46 -30.35
CA ALA A 720 15.69 31.18 -29.97
C ALA A 720 16.64 32.34 -30.29
N LYS A 721 17.58 32.57 -29.38
CA LYS A 721 18.95 33.01 -29.67
C LYS A 721 19.92 32.24 -28.78
#